data_AF-A0A5D3B8P9-F1
#
_entry.id   AF-A0A5D3B8P9-F1
#
_cell.length_a   1.000
_cell.length_b   1.000
_cell.length_c   1.000
_cell.angle_alpha   90.00
_cell.angle_beta   90.00
_cell.angle_gamma   90.00
#
_symmetry.space_group_name_H-M   'P 1'
#
loop_
_entity.id
_entity.type
_entity.pdbx_description
1 polymer ?
#
loop_
_entity_poly.entity_id
_entity_poly.type
_entity_poly.pdbx_seq_one_letter_code
_entity_poly.pdbx_strand_id
1 'polypeptide(L)'
;MSSPRKHAKAIEYQGRKLHEPALPLHLALAWIIIRVFPINLDYQYLSDVYSLGFTHQILQILAREVLEVGSQPATFVSLREETDKLLHAELPQVIKRNEKKRARGLELDFEYEKAEKGESWLGELAERFMDVSEGCTFIDSLEKELRERLDFSEDDDAKNPPPMDRHSPLGVFSRNLIKIHRKLSFDETAHLARQIALWCGVDHCGPFRPVTMWSLDRRSGMEDSLEKRMKSMQDYRAASSSGDYSGALASLRSFYDYQSPHAGRGQHQHALLNIATFHYASNGLDSARSAIDEAIRVARTAGDKECLQHCMSLSRRLQVETNSVAFTSTETIKIHQTPIPLSRLPEAATPMDELWSIKAALDLGEPVHVAFRRVYAALGLENQTSPPESTGTEDADRSYAKQWPTAQKLDFAGWHAAQSSLWGMMGSRALLELHEELAEGDLDGGTDGRLSVVFARAQRATESGDYDDALAQLIDMSTLQSMSMSAYHRWARVLWALLERRAQFNNDPDTLSYIAALSPSSPLSQGGPGGPARTSAHPSPISIEGTLDHNSDVSSPVALTQSHILSSLRHASSLLSAPSPALPHQILPSILSSLTLASSLSLWKIYRFAIVLLAETMLLMEGVPMAGKVVDEVDGIWAQLMRDGDAEGVMRGAGVLGRAWIELSLKSRVDEEHDKAVEYLLLSQQHAQRLEHRAACLETSSLLAMLAALRSNGHFPKSKFQSHDNAQVQEELVQRYWEVKEGQSGGQSRGIKSVADIGEIVKWVGVRIAEGWQ
;
A
#
# COMPACT_ATOMS: atom_id res chain seq x y z
N MET A 1 28.25 -33.07 32.07
CA MET A 1 28.02 -32.25 33.28
C MET A 1 28.89 -31.02 33.15
N SER A 2 28.47 -29.76 33.14
CA SER A 2 27.19 -29.08 33.40
C SER A 2 27.15 -27.83 32.51
N SER A 3 25.98 -27.53 31.95
CA SER A 3 25.69 -26.30 31.21
C SER A 3 25.65 -25.07 32.13
N PRO A 4 25.92 -23.87 31.60
CA PRO A 4 25.22 -22.68 32.06
C PRO A 4 24.45 -22.04 30.89
N ARG A 5 23.18 -22.40 30.75
CA ARG A 5 22.15 -21.60 30.09
C ARG A 5 21.29 -20.98 31.20
N LYS A 6 21.31 -19.65 31.30
CA LYS A 6 20.22 -18.79 31.79
C LYS A 6 20.61 -17.32 31.53
N HIS A 7 20.63 -16.91 30.26
CA HIS A 7 20.40 -15.51 29.95
C HIS A 7 18.89 -15.32 29.89
N ALA A 8 18.30 -14.82 30.97
CA ALA A 8 16.99 -14.23 30.90
C ALA A 8 17.06 -13.09 29.88
N LYS A 9 16.21 -13.12 28.84
CA LYS A 9 16.01 -11.98 27.95
C LYS A 9 15.52 -10.82 28.82
N ALA A 10 16.41 -9.88 29.15
CA ALA A 10 15.99 -8.60 29.67
C ALA A 10 15.14 -7.93 28.58
N ILE A 11 13.89 -7.62 28.91
CA ILE A 11 13.03 -6.79 28.08
C ILE A 11 13.73 -5.42 28.00
N GLU A 12 14.32 -5.10 26.85
CA GLU A 12 14.85 -3.77 26.59
C GLU A 12 13.67 -2.82 26.40
N TYR A 13 13.31 -2.09 27.45
CA TYR A 13 12.38 -0.97 27.34
C TYR A 13 12.99 0.09 26.42
N GLN A 14 12.36 0.32 25.26
CA GLN A 14 12.68 1.40 24.33
C GLN A 14 12.20 2.75 24.88
N GLY A 15 12.82 3.23 25.97
CA GLY A 15 12.67 4.62 26.41
C GLY A 15 13.54 5.56 25.54
N ARG A 16 13.37 6.88 25.70
CA ARG A 16 14.29 7.85 25.08
C ARG A 16 15.72 7.51 25.52
N LYS A 17 16.59 7.22 24.55
CA LYS A 17 18.01 6.99 24.83
C LYS A 17 18.62 8.31 25.31
N LEU A 18 19.50 8.24 26.31
CA LEU A 18 20.19 9.39 26.86
C LEU A 18 21.12 9.98 25.78
N HIS A 19 20.60 10.90 24.96
CA HIS A 19 21.36 11.60 23.93
C HIS A 19 22.04 12.85 24.50
N GLU A 20 23.24 13.16 23.99
CA GLU A 20 24.08 14.30 24.35
C GLU A 20 23.34 15.66 24.49
N PRO A 21 22.43 16.07 23.57
CA PRO A 21 21.70 17.34 23.70
C PRO A 21 20.59 17.37 24.77
N ALA A 22 20.15 16.21 25.28
CA ALA A 22 19.07 16.12 26.26
C ALA A 22 19.56 15.96 27.72
N LEU A 23 20.88 15.95 27.94
CA LEU A 23 21.48 15.80 29.27
C LEU A 23 21.02 16.86 30.30
N PRO A 24 20.86 18.15 29.97
CA PRO A 24 20.32 19.13 30.91
C PRO A 24 18.91 18.79 31.42
N LEU A 25 18.05 18.31 30.52
CA LEU A 25 16.71 17.84 30.87
C LEU A 25 16.80 16.59 31.76
N HIS A 26 17.62 15.62 31.41
CA HIS A 26 17.77 14.39 32.20
C HIS A 26 18.27 14.64 33.63
N LEU A 27 19.15 15.63 33.80
CA LEU A 27 19.62 16.09 35.11
C LEU A 27 18.53 16.75 35.94
N ALA A 28 17.70 17.59 35.30
CA ALA A 28 16.53 18.18 35.95
C ALA A 28 15.51 17.11 36.37
N LEU A 29 15.27 16.09 35.54
CA LEU A 29 14.39 14.96 35.87
C LEU A 29 14.97 14.12 37.02
N ALA A 30 16.29 13.91 37.05
CA ALA A 30 16.95 13.22 38.16
C ALA A 30 16.83 13.99 39.48
N TRP A 31 16.91 15.31 39.43
CA TRP A 31 16.66 16.18 40.59
C TRP A 31 15.21 16.11 41.08
N ILE A 32 14.24 16.09 40.16
CA ILE A 32 12.83 15.88 40.51
C ILE A 32 12.62 14.51 41.17
N ILE A 33 13.25 13.45 40.65
CA ILE A 33 13.21 12.11 41.28
C ILE A 33 13.73 12.15 42.72
N ILE A 34 14.84 12.86 42.96
CA ILE A 34 15.41 13.03 44.30
C ILE A 34 14.43 13.72 45.26
N ARG A 35 13.68 14.71 44.77
CA ARG A 35 12.71 15.48 45.57
C ARG A 35 11.39 14.74 45.81
N VAL A 36 10.94 13.94 44.84
CA VAL A 36 9.73 13.10 44.98
C VAL A 36 9.93 11.99 46.01
N PHE A 37 11.16 11.48 46.12
CA PHE A 37 11.53 10.45 47.10
C PHE A 37 12.50 11.01 48.16
N PRO A 38 12.00 11.75 49.17
CA PRO A 38 12.83 12.30 50.24
C PRO A 38 13.31 11.18 51.18
N ILE A 39 14.56 11.32 51.61
CA ILE A 39 15.25 10.41 52.54
C ILE A 39 15.69 11.21 53.77
N ASN A 40 15.56 10.66 54.97
CA ASN A 40 16.03 11.29 56.21
C ASN A 40 17.55 11.13 56.42
N LEU A 41 18.14 11.83 57.40
CA LEU A 41 19.57 11.74 57.75
C LEU A 41 20.04 10.30 58.08
N ASP A 42 19.12 9.44 58.53
CA ASP A 42 19.35 8.01 58.79
C ASP A 42 19.10 7.11 57.56
N TYR A 43 19.06 7.68 56.35
CA TYR A 43 18.81 6.98 55.07
C TYR A 43 17.47 6.26 54.96
N GLN A 44 16.47 6.66 55.75
CA GLN A 44 15.12 6.09 55.71
C GLN A 44 14.20 6.88 54.77
N TYR A 45 13.40 6.16 53.97
CA TYR A 45 12.42 6.77 53.08
C TYR A 45 11.25 7.38 53.86
N LEU A 46 10.94 8.65 53.60
CA LEU A 46 9.84 9.38 54.23
C LEU A 46 8.59 9.34 53.34
N SER A 47 7.77 8.30 53.48
CA SER A 47 6.54 8.11 52.68
C SER A 47 5.46 9.17 52.90
N ASP A 48 5.54 9.93 53.99
CA ASP A 48 4.46 10.79 54.50
C ASP A 48 4.63 12.29 54.17
N VAL A 49 5.65 12.67 53.39
CA VAL A 49 5.93 14.08 53.04
C VAL A 49 4.91 14.62 52.04
N TYR A 50 4.64 13.88 50.96
CA TYR A 50 3.73 14.29 49.89
C TYR A 50 2.54 13.33 49.75
N SER A 51 1.40 13.81 49.24
CA SER A 51 0.26 12.93 48.94
C SER A 51 0.55 11.94 47.81
N LEU A 52 -0.06 10.76 47.88
CA LEU A 52 0.03 9.74 46.82
C LEU A 52 -0.52 10.22 45.47
N GLY A 53 -1.50 11.15 45.49
CA GLY A 53 -2.04 11.75 44.27
C GLY A 53 -1.05 12.68 43.59
N PHE A 54 -0.34 13.50 44.38
CA PHE A 54 0.72 14.37 43.89
C PHE A 54 1.91 13.57 43.35
N THR A 55 2.39 12.56 44.08
CA THR A 55 3.52 11.73 43.63
C THR A 55 3.19 10.99 42.33
N HIS A 56 1.95 10.50 42.16
CA HIS A 56 1.50 9.90 40.91
C HIS A 56 1.55 10.88 39.74
N GLN A 57 1.06 12.11 39.91
CA GLN A 57 1.07 13.13 38.86
C GLN A 57 2.48 13.55 38.45
N ILE A 58 3.41 13.69 39.41
CA ILE A 58 4.81 13.97 39.09
C ILE A 58 5.48 12.78 38.39
N LEU A 59 5.19 11.55 38.82
CA LEU A 59 5.69 10.34 38.15
C LEU A 59 5.14 10.17 36.74
N GLN A 60 3.92 10.63 36.44
CA GLN A 60 3.40 10.67 35.07
C GLN A 60 4.20 11.63 34.18
N ILE A 61 4.57 12.82 34.68
CA ILE A 61 5.45 13.75 33.95
C ILE A 61 6.82 13.11 33.70
N LEU A 62 7.40 12.48 34.72
CA LEU A 62 8.67 11.76 34.59
C LEU A 62 8.57 10.60 33.58
N ALA A 63 7.51 9.82 33.62
CA ALA A 63 7.28 8.72 32.69
C ALA A 63 7.10 9.22 31.25
N ARG A 64 6.36 10.31 31.05
CA ARG A 64 6.19 10.97 29.75
C ARG A 64 7.55 11.36 29.16
N GLU A 65 8.38 12.06 29.93
CA GLU A 65 9.67 12.56 29.41
C GLU A 65 10.74 11.48 29.25
N VAL A 66 10.71 10.42 30.06
CA VAL A 66 11.69 9.31 30.00
C VAL A 66 11.30 8.23 28.99
N LEU A 67 10.01 7.93 28.83
CA LEU A 67 9.53 6.76 28.08
C LEU A 67 8.92 7.11 26.71
N GLU A 68 8.35 8.30 26.52
CA GLU A 68 7.72 8.65 25.23
C GLU A 68 8.76 9.17 24.23
N VAL A 69 9.00 8.39 23.18
CA VAL A 69 10.00 8.68 22.13
C VAL A 69 9.57 9.81 21.18
N GLY A 70 8.29 10.21 21.19
CA GLY A 70 7.68 11.09 20.18
C GLY A 70 7.39 12.55 20.57
N SER A 71 7.47 12.94 21.85
CA SER A 71 7.23 14.35 22.23
C SER A 71 8.49 15.20 21.99
N GLN A 72 8.34 16.51 21.77
CA GLN A 72 9.49 17.42 21.83
C GLN A 72 10.01 17.47 23.28
N PRO A 73 11.33 17.53 23.53
CA PRO A 73 11.86 17.57 24.89
C PRO A 73 11.35 18.83 25.61
N ALA A 74 10.91 18.67 26.86
CA ALA A 74 10.42 19.79 27.66
C ALA A 74 11.51 20.86 27.84
N THR A 75 11.14 22.13 27.63
CA THR A 75 12.00 23.27 27.97
C THR A 75 11.98 23.52 29.47
N PHE A 76 13.02 24.19 30.01
CA PHE A 76 13.11 24.52 31.44
C PHE A 76 11.86 25.24 31.94
N VAL A 77 11.38 26.23 31.17
CA VAL A 77 10.19 27.02 31.50
C VAL A 77 8.94 26.13 31.55
N SER A 78 8.74 25.27 30.55
CA SER A 78 7.59 24.36 30.51
C SER A 78 7.58 23.38 31.67
N LEU A 79 8.73 22.77 31.98
CA LEU A 79 8.86 21.80 33.07
C LEU A 79 8.69 22.47 34.45
N ARG A 80 9.21 23.69 34.61
CA ARG A 80 9.03 24.50 35.82
C ARG A 80 7.58 24.88 36.05
N GLU A 81 6.88 25.36 35.02
CA GLU A 81 5.47 25.73 35.16
C GLU A 81 4.58 24.53 35.50
N GLU A 82 4.83 23.35 34.93
CA GLU A 82 4.06 22.13 35.23
C GLU A 82 4.33 21.65 36.67
N THR A 83 5.59 21.65 37.11
CA THR A 83 5.96 21.19 38.46
C THR A 83 5.54 22.18 39.55
N ASP A 84 5.75 23.48 39.36
CA ASP A 84 5.38 24.53 40.32
C ASP A 84 3.85 24.58 40.53
N LYS A 85 3.05 24.39 39.47
CA LYS A 85 1.57 24.29 39.59
C LYS A 85 1.16 23.15 40.52
N LEU A 86 1.79 21.98 40.38
CA LEU A 86 1.50 20.81 41.23
C LEU A 86 1.98 21.03 42.67
N LEU A 87 3.13 21.68 42.87
CA LEU A 87 3.65 22.02 44.20
C LEU A 87 2.74 22.97 44.96
N HIS A 88 2.27 24.03 44.30
CA HIS A 88 1.33 24.98 44.89
C HIS A 88 -0.02 24.33 45.26
N ALA A 89 -0.47 23.33 44.48
CA ALA A 89 -1.69 22.59 44.78
C ALA A 89 -1.55 21.66 46.01
N GLU A 90 -0.36 21.11 46.25
CA GLU A 90 -0.08 20.18 47.36
C GLU A 90 0.29 20.91 48.67
N LEU A 91 0.81 22.15 48.59
CA LEU A 91 1.26 22.95 49.74
C LEU A 91 0.23 23.04 50.90
N PRO A 92 -1.07 23.29 50.67
CA PRO A 92 -2.06 23.35 51.77
C PRO A 92 -2.25 22.01 52.47
N GLN A 93 -2.02 20.88 51.79
CA GLN A 93 -2.12 19.55 52.38
C GLN A 93 -0.89 19.24 53.24
N VAL A 94 0.30 19.62 52.78
CA VAL A 94 1.57 19.47 53.52
C VAL A 94 1.52 20.27 54.83
N ILE A 95 1.13 21.55 54.78
CA ILE A 95 1.00 22.41 55.96
C ILE A 95 0.05 21.77 56.99
N LYS A 96 -1.14 21.32 56.55
CA LYS A 96 -2.11 20.64 57.44
C LYS A 96 -1.56 19.35 58.06
N ARG A 97 -0.76 18.56 57.32
CA ARG A 97 -0.14 17.32 57.84
C ARG A 97 0.94 17.63 58.86
N ASN A 98 1.77 18.63 58.61
CA ASN A 98 2.85 19.01 59.50
C ASN A 98 2.35 19.71 60.77
N GLU A 99 1.34 20.58 60.67
CA GLU A 99 0.64 21.14 61.83
C GLU A 99 0.04 20.03 62.71
N LYS A 100 -0.52 18.97 62.11
CA LYS A 100 -1.02 17.80 62.82
C LYS A 100 0.11 17.00 63.49
N LYS A 101 1.31 16.94 62.90
CA LYS A 101 2.50 16.31 63.51
C LYS A 101 3.05 17.14 64.66
N ARG A 102 3.11 18.48 64.52
CA ARG A 102 3.46 19.43 65.60
C ARG A 102 2.48 19.33 66.76
N ALA A 103 1.17 19.27 66.48
CA ALA A 103 0.13 19.11 67.51
C ALA A 103 0.22 17.76 68.25
N ARG A 104 0.89 16.76 67.68
CA ARG A 104 1.17 15.45 68.30
C ARG A 104 2.50 15.40 69.05
N GLY A 105 3.28 16.49 69.05
CA GLY A 105 4.59 16.57 69.72
C GLY A 105 5.72 15.80 69.03
N LEU A 106 5.59 15.51 67.73
CA LEU A 106 6.66 14.89 66.94
C LEU A 106 7.59 15.98 66.40
N GLU A 107 8.91 15.82 66.57
CA GLU A 107 9.90 16.66 65.90
C GLU A 107 9.81 16.44 64.38
N LEU A 108 9.85 17.53 63.61
CA LEU A 108 9.76 17.49 62.15
C LEU A 108 11.18 17.36 61.57
N ASP A 109 11.39 16.39 60.69
CA ASP A 109 12.64 16.31 59.93
C ASP A 109 12.77 17.50 58.97
N PHE A 110 14.01 17.84 58.62
CA PHE A 110 14.37 18.96 57.74
C PHE A 110 13.60 18.98 56.39
N GLU A 111 13.32 17.81 55.81
CA GLU A 111 12.57 17.69 54.55
C GLU A 111 11.09 18.11 54.69
N TYR A 112 10.47 17.93 55.88
CA TYR A 112 9.10 18.42 56.14
C TYR A 112 9.06 19.95 56.25
N GLU A 113 10.08 20.56 56.85
CA GLU A 113 10.18 22.02 56.94
C GLU A 113 10.47 22.66 55.58
N LYS A 114 11.27 21.99 54.74
CA LYS A 114 11.51 22.45 53.37
C LYS A 114 10.27 22.38 52.49
N ALA A 115 9.48 21.30 52.63
CA ALA A 115 8.22 21.16 51.91
C ALA A 115 7.17 22.24 52.28
N GLU A 116 7.22 22.80 53.49
CA GLU A 116 6.34 23.92 53.91
C GLU A 116 6.69 25.26 53.27
N LYS A 117 7.94 25.48 52.89
CA LYS A 117 8.37 26.73 52.27
C LYS A 117 7.83 26.88 50.84
N GLY A 118 7.44 25.78 50.20
CA GLY A 118 6.87 25.78 48.85
C GLY A 118 7.83 26.32 47.79
N GLU A 119 9.14 26.18 48.00
CA GLU A 119 10.17 26.63 47.06
C GLU A 119 10.07 25.83 45.74
N SER A 120 10.26 26.53 44.62
CA SER A 120 10.29 25.89 43.30
C SER A 120 11.49 24.95 43.20
N TRP A 121 11.25 23.67 42.95
CA TRP A 121 12.32 22.66 42.84
C TRP A 121 13.30 22.96 41.71
N LEU A 122 12.80 23.45 40.57
CA LEU A 122 13.62 23.83 39.42
C LEU A 122 14.20 25.25 39.55
N GLY A 123 13.60 26.11 40.37
CA GLY A 123 14.20 27.37 40.79
C GLY A 123 15.47 27.17 41.62
N GLU A 124 15.42 26.27 42.61
CA GLU A 124 16.60 25.89 43.41
C GLU A 124 17.71 25.29 42.52
N LEU A 125 17.34 24.49 41.53
CA LEU A 125 18.29 23.94 40.56
C LEU A 125 19.02 25.07 39.82
N ALA A 126 18.29 26.06 39.29
CA ALA A 126 18.89 27.16 38.53
C ALA A 126 19.85 28.02 39.37
N GLU A 127 19.54 28.24 40.65
CA GLU A 127 20.41 29.00 41.57
C GLU A 127 21.77 28.32 41.77
N ARG A 128 21.80 26.98 41.87
CA ARG A 128 23.04 26.18 42.02
C ARG A 128 23.95 26.22 40.80
N PHE A 129 23.41 26.56 39.63
CA PHE A 129 24.17 26.68 38.40
C PHE A 129 24.54 28.13 38.08
N MET A 130 24.34 29.09 39.00
CA MET A 130 24.83 30.46 38.84
C MET A 130 26.36 30.54 38.86
N ASP A 131 27.01 29.68 39.64
CA ASP A 131 28.46 29.47 39.62
C ASP A 131 28.78 28.10 39.03
N VAL A 132 29.76 28.05 38.14
CA VAL A 132 30.23 26.81 37.50
C VAL A 132 30.83 25.88 38.55
N SER A 133 31.49 26.42 39.57
CA SER A 133 32.12 25.60 40.62
C SER A 133 31.05 24.89 41.47
N GLU A 134 30.01 25.63 41.87
CA GLU A 134 28.85 25.08 42.58
C GLU A 134 28.08 24.09 41.71
N GLY A 135 27.89 24.38 40.43
CA GLY A 135 27.24 23.49 39.47
C GLY A 135 27.98 22.15 39.29
N CYS A 136 29.31 22.17 39.24
CA CYS A 136 30.11 20.93 39.22
C CYS A 136 29.93 20.12 40.51
N THR A 137 30.02 20.76 41.68
CA THR A 137 29.81 20.05 42.96
C THR A 137 28.40 19.50 43.10
N PHE A 138 27.41 20.19 42.55
CA PHE A 138 26.02 19.72 42.52
C PHE A 138 25.86 18.48 41.64
N ILE A 139 26.46 18.45 40.45
CA ILE A 139 26.44 17.27 39.57
C ILE A 139 27.06 16.06 40.26
N ASP A 140 28.19 16.24 40.96
CA ASP A 140 28.84 15.17 41.72
C ASP A 140 27.98 14.70 42.92
N SER A 141 27.31 15.63 43.63
CA SER A 141 26.37 15.31 44.72
C SER A 141 25.15 14.54 44.22
N LEU A 142 24.63 14.91 43.05
CA LEU A 142 23.47 14.28 42.44
C LEU A 142 23.71 12.80 42.15
N GLU A 143 24.92 12.43 41.69
CA GLU A 143 25.28 11.02 41.49
C GLU A 143 25.19 10.23 42.80
N LYS A 144 25.70 10.81 43.90
CA LYS A 144 25.67 10.17 45.22
C LYS A 144 24.25 10.01 45.74
N GLU A 145 23.43 11.05 45.64
CA GLU A 145 22.03 11.06 46.09
C GLU A 145 21.12 10.11 45.31
N LEU A 146 21.33 9.97 44.00
CA LEU A 146 20.62 8.96 43.18
C LEU A 146 21.04 7.54 43.52
N ARG A 147 22.33 7.34 43.84
CA ARG A 147 22.87 6.04 44.24
C ARG A 147 22.26 5.56 45.56
N GLU A 148 22.12 6.46 46.53
CA GLU A 148 21.51 6.16 47.83
C GLU A 148 20.03 5.76 47.69
N ARG A 149 19.30 6.31 46.71
CA ARG A 149 17.89 5.95 46.41
C ARG A 149 17.69 4.61 45.70
N LEU A 150 18.72 4.13 45.00
CA LEU A 150 18.74 2.83 44.30
C LEU A 150 19.39 1.71 45.12
N ASP A 151 19.76 2.05 46.37
CA ASP A 151 20.36 1.21 47.41
C ASP A 151 21.52 0.35 46.90
N PHE A 152 22.64 0.95 46.48
CA PHE A 152 23.82 0.18 46.02
C PHE A 152 24.65 -0.47 47.15
N SER A 153 24.17 -0.49 48.40
CA SER A 153 24.83 -1.22 49.49
C SER A 153 24.89 -2.71 49.16
N GLU A 154 26.04 -3.34 49.30
CA GLU A 154 26.21 -4.80 49.09
C GLU A 154 25.67 -5.64 50.27
N ASP A 155 25.07 -5.00 51.28
CA ASP A 155 24.52 -5.64 52.46
C ASP A 155 23.00 -5.80 52.31
N ASP A 156 22.55 -7.02 52.00
CA ASP A 156 21.14 -7.45 51.83
C ASP A 156 20.26 -7.31 53.11
N ASP A 157 20.72 -6.61 54.15
CA ASP A 157 20.10 -6.55 55.49
C ASP A 157 19.33 -5.23 55.77
N ALA A 158 19.02 -4.43 54.74
CA ALA A 158 18.15 -3.27 54.89
C ALA A 158 16.69 -3.69 55.17
N LYS A 159 16.20 -3.42 56.40
CA LYS A 159 14.87 -3.83 56.89
C LYS A 159 13.67 -3.21 56.15
N ASN A 160 13.88 -2.22 55.27
CA ASN A 160 12.84 -1.52 54.53
C ASN A 160 13.13 -1.58 53.02
N PRO A 161 12.12 -1.82 52.18
CA PRO A 161 12.32 -1.87 50.73
C PRO A 161 12.78 -0.50 50.21
N PRO A 162 13.70 -0.47 49.22
CA PRO A 162 14.16 0.78 48.63
C PRO A 162 13.00 1.52 47.95
N PRO A 163 13.05 2.86 47.88
CA PRO A 163 11.96 3.67 47.30
C PRO A 163 11.78 3.43 45.80
N MET A 164 12.82 2.96 45.11
CA MET A 164 12.79 2.67 43.67
C MET A 164 13.43 1.32 43.37
N ASP A 165 12.72 0.49 42.59
CA ASP A 165 13.28 -0.76 42.08
C ASP A 165 14.32 -0.47 40.98
N ARG A 166 15.48 -1.11 41.09
CA ARG A 166 16.59 -1.06 40.13
C ARG A 166 16.19 -1.53 38.73
N HIS A 167 15.19 -2.41 38.63
CA HIS A 167 14.68 -2.94 37.36
C HIS A 167 13.50 -2.15 36.78
N SER A 168 12.95 -1.20 37.55
CA SER A 168 11.92 -0.30 37.03
C SER A 168 12.48 0.59 35.91
N PRO A 169 11.64 1.10 34.99
CA PRO A 169 12.11 1.99 33.93
C PRO A 169 12.83 3.24 34.45
N LEU A 170 12.37 3.81 35.58
CA LEU A 170 13.04 4.91 36.26
C LEU A 170 14.37 4.47 36.89
N GLY A 171 14.44 3.26 37.47
CA GLY A 171 15.69 2.69 37.98
C GLY A 171 16.72 2.45 36.87
N VAL A 172 16.30 1.99 35.69
CA VAL A 172 17.15 1.84 34.51
C VAL A 172 17.65 3.20 34.01
N PHE A 173 16.77 4.21 33.95
CA PHE A 173 17.12 5.59 33.61
C PHE A 173 18.18 6.16 34.57
N SER A 174 17.92 6.15 35.88
CA SER A 174 18.83 6.66 36.90
C SER A 174 20.18 5.92 36.89
N ARG A 175 20.17 4.59 36.67
CA ARG A 175 21.41 3.80 36.53
C ARG A 175 22.21 4.17 35.28
N ASN A 176 21.54 4.42 34.16
CA ASN A 176 22.21 4.84 32.93
C ASN A 176 22.78 6.26 33.08
N LEU A 177 22.05 7.17 33.75
CA LEU A 177 22.52 8.52 34.06
C LEU A 177 23.77 8.49 34.97
N ILE A 178 23.77 7.69 36.04
CA ILE A 178 24.95 7.49 36.91
C ILE A 178 26.15 6.96 36.10
N LYS A 179 25.92 6.01 35.17
CA LYS A 179 27.00 5.49 34.31
C LYS A 179 27.58 6.54 33.38
N ILE A 180 26.76 7.46 32.87
CA ILE A 180 27.22 8.59 32.05
C ILE A 180 28.01 9.56 32.93
N HIS A 181 27.51 9.92 34.11
CA HIS A 181 28.21 10.82 35.03
C HIS A 181 29.61 10.33 35.41
N ARG A 182 29.76 9.04 35.74
CA ARG A 182 31.08 8.46 36.06
C ARG A 182 32.07 8.46 34.90
N LYS A 183 31.60 8.60 33.67
CA LYS A 183 32.47 8.69 32.47
C LYS A 183 32.88 10.13 32.17
N LEU A 184 32.24 11.14 32.78
CA LEU A 184 32.57 12.54 32.58
C LEU A 184 33.95 12.86 33.16
N SER A 185 34.81 13.44 32.32
CA SER A 185 36.00 14.13 32.80
C SER A 185 35.63 15.47 33.44
N PHE A 186 36.55 16.03 34.23
CA PHE A 186 36.37 17.32 34.89
C PHE A 186 36.01 18.45 33.91
N ASP A 187 36.66 18.48 32.74
CA ASP A 187 36.40 19.49 31.71
C ASP A 187 35.00 19.33 31.10
N GLU A 188 34.53 18.09 30.96
CA GLU A 188 33.18 17.77 30.45
C GLU A 188 32.09 18.11 31.47
N THR A 189 32.33 17.86 32.77
CA THR A 189 31.41 18.27 33.85
C THR A 189 31.30 19.79 33.93
N ALA A 190 32.41 20.52 33.81
CA ALA A 190 32.40 21.99 33.79
C ALA A 190 31.68 22.57 32.57
N HIS A 191 31.78 21.89 31.42
CA HIS A 191 31.03 22.27 30.22
C HIS A 191 29.54 21.96 30.34
N LEU A 192 29.18 20.81 30.90
CA LEU A 192 27.79 20.42 31.17
C LEU A 192 27.11 21.39 32.14
N ALA A 193 27.80 21.81 33.22
CA ALA A 193 27.31 22.83 34.15
C ALA A 193 26.94 24.14 33.43
N ARG A 194 27.78 24.60 32.50
CA ARG A 194 27.51 25.80 31.69
C ARG A 194 26.32 25.63 30.75
N GLN A 195 26.16 24.44 30.15
CA GLN A 195 25.01 24.17 29.29
C GLN A 195 23.69 24.11 30.06
N ILE A 196 23.70 23.56 31.27
CA ILE A 196 22.52 23.57 32.14
C ILE A 196 22.16 25.00 32.51
N ALA A 197 23.14 25.83 32.84
CA ALA A 197 22.88 27.22 33.11
C ALA A 197 22.27 27.98 31.92
N LEU A 198 22.78 27.74 30.70
CA LEU A 198 22.19 28.27 29.48
C LEU A 198 20.75 27.76 29.27
N TRP A 199 20.49 26.48 29.55
CA TRP A 199 19.14 25.90 29.49
C TRP A 199 18.20 26.49 30.55
N CYS A 200 18.71 26.87 31.73
CA CYS A 200 18.00 27.58 32.79
C CYS A 200 17.80 29.08 32.51
N GLY A 201 18.43 29.64 31.46
CA GLY A 201 18.37 31.07 31.13
C GLY A 201 19.27 31.95 32.01
N VAL A 202 20.33 31.38 32.59
CA VAL A 202 21.31 32.08 33.45
C VAL A 202 22.55 32.47 32.64
N ASP A 203 22.79 33.78 32.49
CA ASP A 203 23.96 34.30 31.78
C ASP A 203 25.26 34.05 32.55
N HIS A 204 26.20 33.35 31.93
CA HIS A 204 27.53 33.05 32.50
C HIS A 204 28.58 34.04 32.02
N CYS A 205 29.31 34.66 32.96
CA CYS A 205 30.49 35.47 32.67
C CYS A 205 31.75 34.59 32.58
N GLY A 206 32.09 34.11 31.38
CA GLY A 206 33.37 33.43 31.12
C GLY A 206 33.66 33.25 29.62
N PRO A 207 34.94 33.23 29.19
CA PRO A 207 35.28 33.06 27.78
C PRO A 207 34.88 31.66 27.28
N PHE A 208 33.96 31.63 26.33
CA PHE A 208 33.52 30.42 25.64
C PHE A 208 34.63 29.94 24.71
N ARG A 209 35.33 28.87 25.07
CA ARG A 209 36.07 28.07 24.09
C ARG A 209 35.13 26.97 23.62
N PRO A 210 34.67 26.98 22.35
CA PRO A 210 33.94 25.83 21.82
C PRO A 210 34.91 24.65 21.84
N VAL A 211 34.67 23.71 22.76
CA VAL A 211 35.34 22.41 22.70
C VAL A 211 34.74 21.73 21.47
N THR A 212 35.49 21.73 20.38
CA THR A 212 35.15 20.93 19.20
C THR A 212 35.13 19.47 19.63
N MET A 213 33.97 18.84 19.49
CA MET A 213 33.73 17.41 19.70
C MET A 213 33.76 16.96 21.16
N TRP A 214 32.57 16.91 21.74
CA TRP A 214 32.22 15.98 22.80
C TRP A 214 32.51 14.55 22.33
N SER A 215 33.18 13.75 23.14
CA SER A 215 33.24 12.30 22.90
C SER A 215 33.57 11.59 24.21
N LEU A 216 32.54 11.45 25.05
CA LEU A 216 32.58 10.66 26.30
C LEU A 216 32.76 9.16 26.08
N ASP A 217 32.97 8.73 24.85
CA ASP A 217 33.18 7.34 24.53
C ASP A 217 33.96 7.27 23.20
N ARG A 218 35.06 6.51 23.16
CA ARG A 218 35.55 5.97 21.86
C ARG A 218 34.48 5.11 21.15
N ARG A 219 33.36 4.82 21.83
CA ARG A 219 32.10 4.27 21.29
C ARG A 219 31.12 5.33 20.73
N SER A 220 31.28 6.62 20.98
CA SER A 220 30.42 7.67 20.40
C SER A 220 30.62 7.76 18.88
N GLY A 221 31.82 7.46 18.36
CA GLY A 221 32.04 7.21 16.92
C GLY A 221 31.22 6.04 16.34
N MET A 222 30.74 5.12 17.19
CA MET A 222 29.79 4.05 16.85
C MET A 222 28.32 4.46 17.08
N GLU A 223 28.00 5.39 17.97
CA GLU A 223 26.63 5.91 18.15
C GLU A 223 26.27 6.92 17.04
N ASP A 224 27.25 7.71 16.61
CA ASP A 224 27.24 8.50 15.37
C ASP A 224 26.86 7.65 14.14
N SER A 225 27.18 6.35 14.15
CA SER A 225 26.83 5.44 13.05
C SER A 225 25.35 5.12 13.00
N LEU A 226 24.65 5.06 14.15
CA LEU A 226 23.23 4.70 14.18
C LEU A 226 22.35 5.87 13.73
N GLU A 227 22.64 7.09 14.18
CA GLU A 227 21.90 8.28 13.76
C GLU A 227 22.16 8.59 12.28
N LYS A 228 23.43 8.52 11.82
CA LYS A 228 23.77 8.65 10.39
C LYS A 228 23.12 7.55 9.55
N ARG A 229 22.97 6.35 10.09
CA ARG A 229 22.26 5.24 9.44
C ARG A 229 20.74 5.44 9.42
N MET A 230 20.14 5.94 10.49
CA MET A 230 18.71 6.31 10.49
C MET A 230 18.45 7.41 9.48
N LYS A 231 19.31 8.43 9.45
CA LYS A 231 19.26 9.51 8.47
C LYS A 231 19.43 9.00 7.05
N SER A 232 20.42 8.17 6.77
CA SER A 232 20.60 7.62 5.41
C SER A 232 19.44 6.72 4.97
N MET A 233 18.78 6.03 5.91
CA MET A 233 17.55 5.28 5.60
C MET A 233 16.35 6.21 5.32
N GLN A 234 16.25 7.33 6.04
CA GLN A 234 15.25 8.37 5.77
C GLN A 234 15.50 9.04 4.42
N ASP A 235 16.75 9.41 4.13
CA ASP A 235 17.18 9.97 2.85
C ASP A 235 16.91 8.98 1.70
N TYR A 236 17.17 7.68 1.91
CA TYR A 236 16.79 6.63 0.96
C TYR A 236 15.29 6.58 0.72
N ARG A 237 14.46 6.61 1.77
CA ARG A 237 12.99 6.59 1.65
C ARG A 237 12.48 7.81 0.90
N ALA A 238 13.00 9.01 1.23
CA ALA A 238 12.65 10.26 0.59
C ALA A 238 13.06 10.26 -0.91
N ALA A 239 14.29 9.84 -1.21
CA ALA A 239 14.79 9.73 -2.58
C ALA A 239 14.04 8.63 -3.38
N SER A 240 13.65 7.54 -2.73
CA SER A 240 12.85 6.48 -3.35
C SER A 240 11.41 6.93 -3.62
N SER A 241 10.83 7.80 -2.78
CA SER A 241 9.51 8.38 -3.03
C SER A 241 9.55 9.43 -4.15
N SER A 242 10.60 10.23 -4.24
CA SER A 242 10.78 11.23 -5.31
C SER A 242 11.17 10.63 -6.65
N GLY A 243 11.62 9.38 -6.68
CA GLY A 243 12.13 8.73 -7.88
C GLY A 243 13.57 9.12 -8.25
N ASP A 244 14.31 9.79 -7.35
CA ASP A 244 15.75 10.01 -7.53
C ASP A 244 16.52 8.71 -7.33
N TYR A 245 16.72 8.01 -8.45
CA TYR A 245 17.44 6.74 -8.50
C TYR A 245 18.87 6.85 -7.96
N SER A 246 19.57 7.94 -8.26
CA SER A 246 20.98 8.12 -7.93
C SER A 246 21.17 8.41 -6.43
N GLY A 247 20.36 9.32 -5.90
CA GLY A 247 20.33 9.66 -4.47
C GLY A 247 19.87 8.49 -3.62
N ALA A 248 18.86 7.73 -4.06
CA ALA A 248 18.38 6.55 -3.36
C ALA A 248 19.46 5.46 -3.28
N LEU A 249 20.13 5.14 -4.39
CA LEU A 249 21.19 4.13 -4.40
C LEU A 249 22.39 4.53 -3.54
N ALA A 250 22.80 5.81 -3.60
CA ALA A 250 23.90 6.33 -2.77
C ALA A 250 23.56 6.28 -1.28
N SER A 251 22.35 6.70 -0.91
CA SER A 251 21.86 6.68 0.47
C SER A 251 21.75 5.25 1.01
N LEU A 252 21.24 4.31 0.19
CA LEU A 252 21.16 2.89 0.53
C LEU A 252 22.55 2.27 0.76
N ARG A 253 23.54 2.62 -0.08
CA ARG A 253 24.94 2.17 0.13
C ARG A 253 25.50 2.74 1.43
N SER A 254 25.33 4.04 1.65
CA SER A 254 25.81 4.69 2.88
C SER A 254 25.23 4.06 4.15
N PHE A 255 23.96 3.65 4.14
CA PHE A 255 23.32 2.91 5.23
C PHE A 255 24.06 1.61 5.60
N TYR A 256 24.57 0.88 4.60
CA TYR A 256 25.28 -0.38 4.80
C TYR A 256 26.79 -0.19 5.05
N ASP A 257 27.35 0.95 4.64
CA ASP A 257 28.72 1.34 4.97
C ASP A 257 28.87 1.69 6.47
N TYR A 258 27.81 2.21 7.11
CA TYR A 258 27.77 2.41 8.56
C TYR A 258 27.61 1.08 9.31
N GLN A 259 28.65 0.69 10.07
CA GLN A 259 28.68 -0.58 10.80
C GLN A 259 27.70 -0.60 11.98
N SER A 260 26.95 -1.71 12.15
CA SER A 260 26.17 -1.92 13.36
C SER A 260 27.06 -2.36 14.52
N PRO A 261 26.99 -1.71 15.70
CA PRO A 261 27.75 -2.07 16.89
C PRO A 261 27.63 -3.51 17.37
N HIS A 262 26.51 -4.17 17.05
CA HIS A 262 26.14 -5.48 17.61
C HIS A 262 26.26 -6.63 16.60
N ALA A 263 26.46 -6.34 15.31
CA ALA A 263 26.65 -7.35 14.28
C ALA A 263 28.14 -7.55 14.04
N GLY A 264 28.76 -8.53 14.70
CA GLY A 264 30.18 -8.87 14.54
C GLY A 264 30.59 -9.37 13.13
N ARG A 265 29.74 -9.21 12.11
CA ARG A 265 29.99 -9.50 10.70
C ARG A 265 29.35 -8.41 9.84
N GLY A 266 30.05 -7.96 8.80
CA GLY A 266 29.51 -7.01 7.82
C GLY A 266 28.22 -7.56 7.19
N GLN A 267 27.17 -6.75 7.15
CA GLN A 267 25.85 -7.12 6.59
C GLN A 267 25.83 -7.10 5.05
N HIS A 268 26.94 -7.49 4.41
CA HIS A 268 27.13 -7.38 2.96
C HIS A 268 26.08 -8.18 2.17
N GLN A 269 25.66 -9.34 2.69
CA GLN A 269 24.59 -10.12 2.05
C GLN A 269 23.26 -9.36 2.03
N HIS A 270 22.91 -8.65 3.11
CA HIS A 270 21.69 -7.85 3.17
C HIS A 270 21.80 -6.57 2.32
N ALA A 271 22.99 -5.98 2.23
CA ALA A 271 23.25 -4.85 1.35
C ALA A 271 23.01 -5.24 -0.12
N LEU A 272 23.58 -6.36 -0.56
CA LEU A 272 23.40 -6.86 -1.93
C LEU A 272 21.95 -7.26 -2.22
N LEU A 273 21.27 -7.91 -1.28
CA LEU A 273 19.85 -8.25 -1.40
C LEU A 273 18.97 -6.99 -1.57
N ASN A 274 19.20 -5.94 -0.78
CA ASN A 274 18.42 -4.72 -0.87
C ASN A 274 18.77 -3.88 -2.10
N ILE A 275 20.01 -3.90 -2.56
CA ILE A 275 20.39 -3.33 -3.87
C ILE A 275 19.70 -4.10 -5.02
N ALA A 276 19.65 -5.43 -4.95
CA ALA A 276 18.94 -6.24 -5.95
C ALA A 276 17.43 -5.93 -5.94
N THR A 277 16.83 -5.79 -4.75
CA THR A 277 15.43 -5.41 -4.58
C THR A 277 15.16 -4.00 -5.14
N PHE A 278 16.07 -3.05 -4.91
CA PHE A 278 15.99 -1.71 -5.46
C PHE A 278 16.07 -1.69 -6.99
N HIS A 279 16.99 -2.44 -7.60
CA HIS A 279 17.07 -2.57 -9.05
C HIS A 279 15.83 -3.26 -9.63
N TYR A 280 15.28 -4.27 -8.94
CA TYR A 280 14.03 -4.92 -9.33
C TYR A 280 12.84 -3.96 -9.29
N ALA A 281 12.74 -3.12 -8.25
CA ALA A 281 11.70 -2.08 -8.17
C ALA A 281 11.87 -0.98 -9.24
N SER A 282 13.12 -0.67 -9.60
CA SER A 282 13.48 0.39 -10.57
C SER A 282 13.53 -0.08 -12.03
N ASN A 283 13.02 -1.27 -12.36
CA ASN A 283 13.04 -1.88 -13.71
C ASN A 283 14.42 -2.28 -14.27
N GLY A 284 15.48 -2.31 -13.47
CA GLY A 284 16.80 -2.81 -13.85
C GLY A 284 16.96 -4.32 -13.68
N LEU A 285 16.28 -5.13 -14.50
CA LEU A 285 16.23 -6.60 -14.34
C LEU A 285 17.61 -7.28 -14.42
N ASP A 286 18.46 -6.87 -15.35
CA ASP A 286 19.79 -7.46 -15.52
C ASP A 286 20.71 -7.12 -14.35
N SER A 287 20.67 -5.88 -13.87
CA SER A 287 21.39 -5.45 -12.67
C SER A 287 20.88 -6.15 -11.41
N ALA A 288 19.56 -6.37 -11.30
CA ALA A 288 18.97 -7.13 -10.21
C ALA A 288 19.42 -8.60 -10.23
N ARG A 289 19.48 -9.23 -11.41
CA ARG A 289 19.98 -10.60 -11.56
C ARG A 289 21.46 -10.73 -11.18
N SER A 290 22.31 -9.83 -11.66
CA SER A 290 23.73 -9.86 -11.28
C SER A 290 23.94 -9.64 -9.78
N ALA A 291 23.19 -8.70 -9.17
CA ALA A 291 23.27 -8.44 -7.74
C ALA A 291 22.74 -9.61 -6.89
N ILE A 292 21.67 -10.29 -7.32
CA ILE A 292 21.11 -11.42 -6.56
C ILE A 292 22.01 -12.65 -6.61
N ASP A 293 22.66 -12.93 -7.73
CA ASP A 293 23.59 -14.06 -7.85
C ASP A 293 24.79 -13.89 -6.92
N GLU A 294 25.32 -12.66 -6.81
CA GLU A 294 26.37 -12.33 -5.85
C GLU A 294 25.85 -12.37 -4.40
N ALA A 295 24.64 -11.87 -4.13
CA ALA A 295 24.01 -11.96 -2.81
C ALA A 295 23.84 -13.42 -2.35
N ILE A 296 23.45 -14.33 -3.25
CA ILE A 296 23.35 -15.79 -2.97
C ILE A 296 24.72 -16.36 -2.62
N ARG A 297 25.77 -15.98 -3.36
CA ARG A 297 27.14 -16.43 -3.09
C ARG A 297 27.61 -15.99 -1.70
N VAL A 298 27.42 -14.71 -1.36
CA VAL A 298 27.81 -14.14 -0.05
C VAL A 298 26.96 -14.68 1.10
N ALA A 299 25.66 -14.88 0.90
CA ALA A 299 24.79 -15.47 1.93
C ALA A 299 25.20 -16.93 2.25
N ARG A 300 25.57 -17.71 1.23
CA ARG A 300 26.08 -19.09 1.41
C ARG A 300 27.40 -19.12 2.17
N THR A 301 28.34 -18.22 1.89
CA THR A 301 29.62 -18.16 2.61
C THR A 301 29.45 -17.65 4.04
N ALA A 302 28.53 -16.72 4.27
CA ALA A 302 28.19 -16.22 5.60
C ALA A 302 27.42 -17.25 6.47
N GLY A 303 26.76 -18.23 5.83
CA GLY A 303 25.89 -19.22 6.49
C GLY A 303 24.52 -18.65 6.89
N ASP A 304 24.12 -17.53 6.29
CA ASP A 304 22.88 -16.83 6.58
C ASP A 304 21.72 -17.45 5.79
N LYS A 305 20.96 -18.31 6.45
CA LYS A 305 19.84 -19.02 5.83
C LYS A 305 18.66 -18.12 5.52
N GLU A 306 18.47 -17.05 6.30
CA GLU A 306 17.33 -16.13 6.20
C GLU A 306 17.48 -15.25 4.96
N CYS A 307 18.65 -14.60 4.84
CA CYS A 307 18.99 -13.82 3.66
C CYS A 307 19.00 -14.71 2.41
N LEU A 308 19.49 -15.96 2.50
CA LEU A 308 19.48 -16.88 1.37
C LEU A 308 18.06 -17.21 0.90
N GLN A 309 17.10 -17.42 1.81
CA GLN A 309 15.70 -17.66 1.44
C GLN A 309 15.10 -16.48 0.68
N HIS A 310 15.33 -15.25 1.14
CA HIS A 310 14.91 -14.04 0.42
C HIS A 310 15.57 -13.92 -0.94
N CYS A 311 16.87 -14.18 -1.04
CA CYS A 311 17.57 -14.16 -2.31
C CYS A 311 16.99 -15.19 -3.30
N MET A 312 16.66 -16.39 -2.82
CA MET A 312 16.03 -17.42 -3.64
C MET A 312 14.61 -17.04 -4.06
N SER A 313 13.81 -16.41 -3.18
CA SER A 313 12.49 -15.88 -3.53
C SER A 313 12.58 -14.85 -4.66
N LEU A 314 13.41 -13.80 -4.50
CA LEU A 314 13.57 -12.76 -5.52
C LEU A 314 14.14 -13.31 -6.83
N SER A 315 15.11 -14.24 -6.76
CA SER A 315 15.67 -14.91 -7.94
C SER A 315 14.61 -15.69 -8.71
N ARG A 316 13.71 -16.41 -8.03
CA ARG A 316 12.58 -17.12 -8.67
C ARG A 316 11.64 -16.14 -9.38
N ARG A 317 11.29 -15.02 -8.73
CA ARG A 317 10.45 -13.97 -9.35
C ARG A 317 11.10 -13.42 -10.62
N LEU A 318 12.40 -13.10 -10.56
CA LEU A 318 13.18 -12.64 -11.71
C LEU A 318 13.23 -13.68 -12.84
N GLN A 319 13.38 -14.97 -12.52
CA GLN A 319 13.42 -16.05 -13.52
C GLN A 319 12.06 -16.19 -14.24
N VAL A 320 10.96 -16.16 -13.50
CA VAL A 320 9.60 -16.26 -14.06
C VAL A 320 9.30 -15.04 -14.95
N GLU A 321 9.67 -13.83 -14.52
CA GLU A 321 9.43 -12.62 -15.32
C GLU A 321 10.28 -12.50 -16.59
N THR A 322 11.39 -13.23 -16.71
CA THR A 322 12.34 -13.09 -17.83
C THR A 322 12.30 -14.27 -18.81
N ASN A 323 11.99 -15.47 -18.33
CA ASN A 323 12.19 -16.70 -19.10
C ASN A 323 10.90 -17.51 -19.34
N SER A 324 9.76 -17.13 -18.76
CA SER A 324 8.53 -17.95 -18.82
C SER A 324 7.56 -17.47 -19.91
N VAL A 325 7.28 -18.35 -20.86
CA VAL A 325 6.22 -18.20 -21.87
C VAL A 325 5.08 -19.15 -21.51
N ALA A 326 3.81 -18.73 -21.69
CA ALA A 326 2.66 -19.58 -21.39
C ALA A 326 2.57 -20.79 -22.35
N PHE A 327 2.68 -20.53 -23.65
CA PHE A 327 2.71 -21.58 -24.69
C PHE A 327 3.78 -21.29 -25.75
N THR A 328 4.58 -22.30 -26.07
CA THR A 328 5.53 -22.22 -27.19
C THR A 328 4.78 -22.29 -28.53
N SER A 329 5.39 -21.78 -29.60
CA SER A 329 4.79 -21.76 -30.95
C SER A 329 4.46 -23.14 -31.52
N THR A 330 5.02 -24.21 -30.94
CA THR A 330 4.82 -25.61 -31.34
C THR A 330 3.87 -26.38 -30.42
N GLU A 331 3.48 -25.83 -29.27
CA GLU A 331 2.59 -26.49 -28.31
C GLU A 331 1.13 -26.25 -28.66
N THR A 332 0.33 -27.32 -28.71
CA THR A 332 -1.14 -27.19 -28.74
C THR A 332 -1.61 -26.65 -27.39
N ILE A 333 -2.36 -25.55 -27.38
CA ILE A 333 -2.90 -24.95 -26.16
C ILE A 333 -3.87 -25.94 -25.51
N LYS A 334 -3.39 -26.65 -24.48
CA LYS A 334 -4.18 -27.57 -23.65
C LYS A 334 -4.11 -27.10 -22.22
N ILE A 335 -5.25 -26.68 -21.70
CA ILE A 335 -5.37 -26.19 -20.33
C ILE A 335 -5.61 -27.38 -19.42
N HIS A 336 -4.72 -27.54 -18.45
CA HIS A 336 -4.84 -28.56 -17.41
C HIS A 336 -5.66 -28.01 -16.24
N GLN A 337 -6.63 -28.78 -15.74
CA GLN A 337 -7.44 -28.46 -14.55
C GLN A 337 -6.69 -28.76 -13.24
N THR A 338 -5.36 -28.71 -13.28
CA THR A 338 -4.46 -29.00 -12.18
C THR A 338 -3.49 -27.83 -12.01
N PRO A 339 -2.95 -27.59 -10.81
CA PRO A 339 -1.95 -26.56 -10.59
C PRO A 339 -0.78 -26.70 -11.56
N ILE A 340 -0.21 -25.55 -11.96
CA ILE A 340 0.97 -25.53 -12.83
C ILE A 340 2.11 -26.34 -12.18
N PRO A 341 2.83 -27.17 -12.95
CA PRO A 341 3.92 -27.98 -12.42
C PRO A 341 5.05 -27.11 -11.85
N LEU A 342 5.69 -27.63 -10.81
CA LEU A 342 6.80 -26.97 -10.09
C LEU A 342 8.00 -26.59 -10.97
N SER A 343 8.11 -27.20 -12.17
CA SER A 343 9.13 -26.86 -13.16
C SER A 343 8.90 -25.50 -13.82
N ARG A 344 7.64 -25.07 -13.98
CA ARG A 344 7.26 -23.79 -14.59
C ARG A 344 7.03 -22.70 -13.54
N LEU A 345 6.48 -23.05 -12.38
CA LEU A 345 6.26 -22.12 -11.27
C LEU A 345 6.77 -22.75 -9.97
N PRO A 346 7.85 -22.22 -9.37
CA PRO A 346 8.43 -22.77 -8.14
C PRO A 346 7.47 -22.74 -6.95
N GLU A 347 7.62 -23.69 -6.03
CA GLU A 347 6.90 -23.71 -4.74
C GLU A 347 7.25 -22.46 -3.92
N ALA A 348 6.25 -21.75 -3.41
CA ALA A 348 6.49 -20.53 -2.65
C ALA A 348 7.15 -20.84 -1.31
N ALA A 349 8.03 -19.95 -0.89
CA ALA A 349 8.56 -20.00 0.47
C ALA A 349 7.66 -19.17 1.38
N THR A 350 7.47 -17.89 1.08
CA THR A 350 6.73 -16.98 1.97
C THR A 350 5.23 -16.85 1.61
N PRO A 351 4.36 -16.45 2.55
CA PRO A 351 2.96 -16.13 2.23
C PRO A 351 2.81 -15.11 1.10
N MET A 352 3.69 -14.11 1.07
CA MET A 352 3.73 -13.09 0.00
C MET A 352 4.23 -13.64 -1.34
N ASP A 353 5.07 -14.70 -1.34
CA ASP A 353 5.44 -15.39 -2.57
C ASP A 353 4.27 -16.16 -3.17
N GLU A 354 3.44 -16.82 -2.33
CA GLU A 354 2.21 -17.46 -2.79
C GLU A 354 1.26 -16.43 -3.42
N LEU A 355 1.04 -15.30 -2.74
CA LEU A 355 0.21 -14.21 -3.28
C LEU A 355 0.73 -13.67 -4.61
N TRP A 356 2.05 -13.41 -4.71
CA TRP A 356 2.66 -12.95 -5.96
C TRP A 356 2.50 -13.98 -7.08
N SER A 357 2.59 -15.28 -6.75
CA SER A 357 2.50 -16.36 -7.72
C SER A 357 1.14 -16.48 -8.40
N ILE A 358 0.06 -15.92 -7.81
CA ILE A 358 -1.31 -15.98 -8.35
C ILE A 358 -1.35 -15.39 -9.76
N LYS A 359 -0.83 -14.17 -9.95
CA LYS A 359 -0.85 -13.51 -11.25
C LYS A 359 0.01 -14.27 -12.27
N ALA A 360 1.20 -14.71 -11.86
CA ALA A 360 2.06 -15.52 -12.71
C ALA A 360 1.38 -16.82 -13.14
N ALA A 361 0.67 -17.48 -12.24
CA ALA A 361 -0.06 -18.71 -12.52
C ALA A 361 -1.21 -18.49 -13.52
N LEU A 362 -1.99 -17.42 -13.33
CA LEU A 362 -3.05 -17.05 -14.27
C LEU A 362 -2.49 -16.71 -15.65
N ASP A 363 -1.42 -15.92 -15.72
CA ASP A 363 -0.76 -15.55 -16.98
C ASP A 363 -0.24 -16.78 -17.73
N LEU A 364 0.24 -17.80 -17.02
CA LEU A 364 0.68 -19.09 -17.54
C LEU A 364 -0.47 -20.05 -17.91
N GLY A 365 -1.73 -19.69 -17.62
CA GLY A 365 -2.92 -20.47 -18.00
C GLY A 365 -3.45 -21.40 -16.91
N GLU A 366 -3.17 -21.15 -15.63
CA GLU A 366 -3.86 -21.81 -14.53
C GLU A 366 -5.33 -21.33 -14.46
N PRO A 367 -6.33 -22.22 -14.39
CA PRO A 367 -7.73 -21.81 -14.26
C PRO A 367 -7.98 -21.03 -12.95
N VAL A 368 -8.86 -20.03 -13.01
CA VAL A 368 -9.15 -19.12 -11.87
C VAL A 368 -9.56 -19.88 -10.60
N HIS A 369 -10.41 -20.89 -10.72
CA HIS A 369 -10.85 -21.70 -9.57
C HIS A 369 -9.70 -22.53 -8.93
N VAL A 370 -8.65 -22.86 -9.69
CA VAL A 370 -7.44 -23.51 -9.15
C VAL A 370 -6.56 -22.49 -8.44
N ALA A 371 -6.45 -21.27 -8.98
CA ALA A 371 -5.69 -20.18 -8.39
C ALA A 371 -6.17 -19.78 -6.98
N PHE A 372 -7.47 -19.97 -6.65
CA PHE A 372 -7.97 -19.80 -5.28
C PHE A 372 -7.23 -20.67 -4.26
N ARG A 373 -6.72 -21.85 -4.64
CA ARG A 373 -5.92 -22.69 -3.73
C ARG A 373 -4.68 -21.96 -3.23
N ARG A 374 -4.06 -21.11 -4.06
CA ARG A 374 -2.88 -20.31 -3.69
C ARG A 374 -3.23 -19.20 -2.70
N VAL A 375 -4.39 -18.58 -2.85
CA VAL A 375 -4.93 -17.59 -1.88
C VAL A 375 -5.09 -18.23 -0.50
N TYR A 376 -5.70 -19.42 -0.44
CA TYR A 376 -5.87 -20.14 0.83
C TYR A 376 -4.55 -20.72 1.34
N ALA A 377 -3.62 -21.11 0.45
CA ALA A 377 -2.29 -21.54 0.83
C ALA A 377 -1.49 -20.40 1.48
N ALA A 378 -1.59 -19.17 0.97
CA ALA A 378 -0.96 -18.00 1.57
C ALA A 378 -1.44 -17.78 3.01
N LEU A 379 -2.76 -17.83 3.25
CA LEU A 379 -3.34 -17.73 4.59
C LEU A 379 -2.95 -18.92 5.48
N GLY A 380 -2.94 -20.13 4.91
CA GLY A 380 -2.52 -21.34 5.61
C GLY A 380 -1.06 -21.28 6.06
N LEU A 381 -0.17 -20.74 5.23
CA LEU A 381 1.23 -20.49 5.57
C LEU A 381 1.31 -19.48 6.72
N GLU A 382 0.59 -18.36 6.64
CA GLU A 382 0.54 -17.35 7.71
C GLU A 382 0.10 -17.94 9.05
N ASN A 383 -1.00 -18.69 9.08
CA ASN A 383 -1.51 -19.31 10.31
C ASN A 383 -0.50 -20.29 10.94
N GLN A 384 0.26 -21.03 10.11
CA GLN A 384 1.34 -21.89 10.58
C GLN A 384 2.55 -21.11 11.12
N THR A 385 2.71 -19.84 10.71
CA THR A 385 3.80 -18.97 11.17
C THR A 385 3.47 -18.23 12.45
N SER A 386 2.19 -17.92 12.70
CA SER A 386 1.76 -17.22 13.89
C SER A 386 2.09 -18.08 15.12
N PRO A 387 2.71 -17.53 16.18
CA PRO A 387 2.83 -18.28 17.42
C PRO A 387 1.42 -18.68 17.84
N PRO A 388 1.17 -19.95 18.22
CA PRO A 388 -0.15 -20.33 18.70
C PRO A 388 -0.53 -19.35 19.80
N GLU A 389 -1.63 -18.62 19.60
CA GLU A 389 -2.21 -17.84 20.67
C GLU A 389 -2.30 -18.77 21.87
N SER A 390 -1.76 -18.33 23.01
CA SER A 390 -1.68 -19.10 24.24
C SER A 390 -3.10 -19.36 24.78
N THR A 391 -3.83 -20.23 24.11
CA THR A 391 -4.91 -21.01 24.71
C THR A 391 -4.21 -21.80 25.81
N GLY A 392 -4.59 -21.54 27.06
CA GLY A 392 -3.90 -21.98 28.29
C GLY A 392 -3.90 -23.50 28.53
N THR A 393 -3.81 -24.30 27.48
CA THR A 393 -3.64 -25.74 27.53
C THR A 393 -2.16 -26.09 27.50
N GLU A 394 -1.71 -26.77 28.55
CA GLU A 394 -0.31 -27.14 28.85
C GLU A 394 0.36 -28.04 27.79
N ASP A 395 -0.34 -28.42 26.73
CA ASP A 395 0.17 -29.25 25.62
C ASP A 395 0.87 -28.46 24.49
N ALA A 396 0.94 -27.12 24.59
CA ALA A 396 1.53 -26.24 23.56
C ALA A 396 3.08 -26.26 23.51
N ASP A 397 3.76 -26.95 24.42
CA ASP A 397 5.22 -26.90 24.59
C ASP A 397 6.04 -27.75 23.59
N ARG A 398 5.40 -28.39 22.59
CA ARG A 398 6.12 -29.26 21.62
C ARG A 398 6.01 -28.90 20.14
N SER A 399 5.18 -27.94 19.74
CA SER A 399 5.23 -27.41 18.38
C SER A 399 5.98 -26.10 18.40
N TYR A 400 7.30 -26.17 18.19
CA TYR A 400 8.06 -24.99 17.80
C TYR A 400 7.38 -24.44 16.54
N ALA A 401 6.64 -23.33 16.67
CA ALA A 401 6.23 -22.56 15.52
C ALA A 401 7.48 -22.37 14.66
N LYS A 402 7.44 -22.82 13.40
CA LYS A 402 8.45 -22.42 12.42
C LYS A 402 8.20 -20.94 12.18
N GLN A 403 8.65 -20.10 13.10
CA GLN A 403 8.74 -18.66 12.88
C GLN A 403 9.55 -18.52 11.60
N TRP A 404 8.90 -17.96 10.58
CA TRP A 404 9.61 -17.68 9.36
C TRP A 404 10.73 -16.70 9.71
N PRO A 405 11.97 -17.00 9.33
CA PRO A 405 13.11 -16.15 9.67
C PRO A 405 13.04 -14.74 9.04
N THR A 406 12.11 -14.54 8.12
CA THR A 406 11.99 -13.37 7.24
C THR A 406 11.07 -12.27 7.77
N ALA A 407 10.32 -12.51 8.87
CA ALA A 407 9.38 -11.56 9.50
C ALA A 407 8.30 -10.91 8.57
N GLN A 408 8.19 -11.33 7.30
CA GLN A 408 7.24 -10.77 6.34
C GLN A 408 5.86 -11.38 6.56
N LYS A 409 4.99 -10.64 7.24
CA LYS A 409 3.57 -10.97 7.45
C LYS A 409 2.80 -10.90 6.13
N LEU A 410 1.64 -11.55 6.09
CA LEU A 410 0.71 -11.41 4.98
C LEU A 410 0.17 -9.98 4.96
N ASP A 411 0.15 -9.37 3.79
CA ASP A 411 -0.58 -8.12 3.58
C ASP A 411 -2.06 -8.45 3.34
N PHE A 412 -2.91 -8.24 4.33
CA PHE A 412 -4.34 -8.55 4.25
C PHE A 412 -5.05 -7.73 3.17
N ALA A 413 -4.67 -6.46 2.98
CA ALA A 413 -5.17 -5.64 1.89
C ALA A 413 -4.82 -6.25 0.52
N GLY A 414 -3.56 -6.70 0.35
CA GLY A 414 -3.11 -7.42 -0.84
C GLY A 414 -3.82 -8.77 -1.04
N TRP A 415 -4.09 -9.51 0.05
CA TRP A 415 -4.81 -10.77 0.02
C TRP A 415 -6.28 -10.60 -0.41
N HIS A 416 -6.96 -9.59 0.13
CA HIS A 416 -8.32 -9.23 -0.27
C HIS A 416 -8.39 -8.68 -1.70
N ALA A 417 -7.40 -7.88 -2.12
CA ALA A 417 -7.28 -7.41 -3.50
C ALA A 417 -7.09 -8.56 -4.52
N ALA A 418 -6.34 -9.59 -4.14
CA ALA A 418 -6.20 -10.79 -4.98
C ALA A 418 -7.54 -11.53 -5.12
N GLN A 419 -8.30 -11.68 -4.03
CA GLN A 419 -9.61 -12.32 -4.07
C GLN A 419 -10.65 -11.54 -4.86
N SER A 420 -10.72 -10.22 -4.69
CA SER A 420 -11.65 -9.39 -5.46
C SER A 420 -11.42 -9.56 -6.96
N SER A 421 -10.15 -9.55 -7.39
CA SER A 421 -9.75 -9.81 -8.78
C SER A 421 -10.19 -11.19 -9.29
N LEU A 422 -9.96 -12.26 -8.52
CA LEU A 422 -10.36 -13.63 -8.91
C LEU A 422 -11.88 -13.79 -9.01
N TRP A 423 -12.63 -13.26 -8.04
CA TRP A 423 -14.10 -13.27 -8.09
C TRP A 423 -14.64 -12.46 -9.26
N GLY A 424 -13.98 -11.36 -9.62
CA GLY A 424 -14.26 -10.59 -10.83
C GLY A 424 -14.07 -11.38 -12.11
N MET A 425 -12.96 -12.12 -12.22
CA MET A 425 -12.71 -13.00 -13.37
C MET A 425 -13.76 -14.11 -13.49
N MET A 426 -14.25 -14.65 -12.37
CA MET A 426 -15.35 -15.61 -12.34
C MET A 426 -16.73 -14.98 -12.60
N GLY A 427 -16.85 -13.66 -12.61
CA GLY A 427 -18.11 -12.95 -12.81
C GLY A 427 -19.02 -12.88 -11.58
N SER A 428 -18.48 -12.96 -10.36
CA SER A 428 -19.23 -12.75 -9.11
C SER A 428 -19.03 -11.33 -8.58
N ARG A 429 -19.98 -10.45 -8.88
CA ARG A 429 -19.90 -9.03 -8.48
C ARG A 429 -19.99 -8.80 -6.97
N ALA A 430 -20.93 -9.47 -6.29
CA ALA A 430 -21.16 -9.28 -4.86
C ALA A 430 -19.96 -9.68 -3.99
N LEU A 431 -19.31 -10.81 -4.32
CA LEU A 431 -18.12 -11.27 -3.59
C LEU A 431 -16.90 -10.40 -3.89
N LEU A 432 -16.79 -9.93 -5.13
CA LEU A 432 -15.76 -8.97 -5.48
C LEU A 432 -15.91 -7.69 -4.64
N GLU A 433 -17.11 -7.10 -4.60
CA GLU A 433 -17.37 -5.84 -3.88
C GLU A 433 -17.10 -5.98 -2.38
N LEU A 434 -17.52 -7.09 -1.77
CA LEU A 434 -17.21 -7.40 -0.38
C LEU A 434 -15.70 -7.40 -0.10
N HIS A 435 -14.90 -8.05 -0.96
CA HIS A 435 -13.46 -8.09 -0.76
C HIS A 435 -12.77 -6.76 -1.07
N GLU A 436 -13.33 -5.93 -1.95
CA GLU A 436 -12.83 -4.57 -2.13
C GLU A 436 -13.07 -3.70 -0.89
N GLU A 437 -14.26 -3.78 -0.27
CA GLU A 437 -14.58 -3.06 0.96
C GLU A 437 -13.67 -3.47 2.13
N LEU A 438 -13.40 -4.78 2.25
CA LEU A 438 -12.48 -5.30 3.26
C LEU A 438 -11.04 -4.81 3.05
N ALA A 439 -10.57 -4.76 1.79
CA ALA A 439 -9.23 -4.25 1.47
C ALA A 439 -9.09 -2.74 1.76
N GLU A 440 -10.17 -1.98 1.69
CA GLU A 440 -10.18 -0.55 2.01
C GLU A 440 -10.25 -0.28 3.53
N GLY A 441 -10.89 -1.18 4.28
CA GLY A 441 -11.01 -1.09 5.74
C GLY A 441 -9.71 -1.36 6.51
N ASP A 442 -8.74 -2.05 5.90
CA ASP A 442 -7.46 -2.38 6.54
C ASP A 442 -6.52 -1.15 6.60
N LEU A 443 -6.53 -0.45 7.75
CA LEU A 443 -5.69 0.73 8.01
C LEU A 443 -4.19 0.40 8.19
N ASP A 444 -3.87 -0.84 8.56
CA ASP A 444 -2.50 -1.31 8.80
C ASP A 444 -1.83 -1.90 7.52
N GLY A 445 -2.60 -2.04 6.43
CA GLY A 445 -2.19 -2.68 5.18
C GLY A 445 -1.27 -1.82 4.30
N GLY A 446 -0.52 -2.47 3.40
CA GLY A 446 0.32 -1.78 2.44
C GLY A 446 -0.48 -0.88 1.48
N THR A 447 0.00 0.32 1.19
CA THR A 447 -0.69 1.29 0.32
C THR A 447 -0.98 0.73 -1.09
N ASP A 448 -0.18 -0.21 -1.58
CA ASP A 448 -0.29 -0.78 -2.94
C ASP A 448 -1.48 -1.74 -3.11
N GLY A 449 -1.84 -2.51 -2.08
CA GLY A 449 -3.02 -3.39 -2.11
C GLY A 449 -4.32 -2.60 -2.22
N ARG A 450 -4.45 -1.55 -1.40
CA ARG A 450 -5.59 -0.62 -1.43
C ARG A 450 -5.68 0.13 -2.76
N LEU A 451 -4.57 0.69 -3.25
CA LEU A 451 -4.55 1.37 -4.55
C LEU A 451 -4.92 0.43 -5.70
N SER A 452 -4.54 -0.85 -5.62
CA SER A 452 -4.92 -1.85 -6.61
C SER A 452 -6.43 -2.06 -6.70
N VAL A 453 -7.11 -2.04 -5.55
CA VAL A 453 -8.58 -2.14 -5.47
C VAL A 453 -9.24 -0.89 -6.03
N VAL A 454 -8.78 0.30 -5.65
CA VAL A 454 -9.30 1.57 -6.20
C VAL A 454 -9.20 1.61 -7.71
N PHE A 455 -8.06 1.21 -8.28
CA PHE A 455 -7.89 1.16 -9.74
C PHE A 455 -8.80 0.14 -10.42
N ALA A 456 -8.99 -1.03 -9.81
CA ALA A 456 -9.91 -2.05 -10.33
C ALA A 456 -11.37 -1.56 -10.28
N ARG A 457 -11.77 -0.90 -9.19
CA ARG A 457 -13.10 -0.30 -9.03
C ARG A 457 -13.36 0.79 -10.06
N ALA A 458 -12.40 1.69 -10.28
CA ALA A 458 -12.49 2.73 -11.31
C ALA A 458 -12.61 2.14 -12.72
N GLN A 459 -11.85 1.07 -13.02
CA GLN A 459 -11.98 0.35 -14.29
C GLN A 459 -13.37 -0.28 -14.46
N ARG A 460 -13.96 -0.85 -13.38
CA ARG A 460 -15.32 -1.40 -13.42
C ARG A 460 -16.39 -0.31 -13.60
N ALA A 461 -16.24 0.83 -12.94
CA ALA A 461 -17.12 1.98 -13.15
C ALA A 461 -17.03 2.51 -14.59
N THR A 462 -15.84 2.44 -15.20
CA THR A 462 -15.66 2.74 -16.63
C THR A 462 -16.40 1.74 -17.52
N GLU A 463 -16.42 0.45 -17.17
CA GLU A 463 -17.16 -0.59 -17.90
C GLU A 463 -18.69 -0.47 -17.75
N SER A 464 -19.19 0.07 -16.64
CA SER A 464 -20.61 0.35 -16.46
C SER A 464 -21.09 1.63 -17.17
N GLY A 465 -20.17 2.44 -17.70
CA GLY A 465 -20.44 3.74 -18.31
C GLY A 465 -20.50 4.92 -17.33
N ASP A 466 -20.13 4.70 -16.06
CA ASP A 466 -20.14 5.73 -15.03
C ASP A 466 -18.77 6.44 -15.00
N TYR A 467 -18.44 7.15 -16.09
CA TYR A 467 -17.14 7.77 -16.29
C TYR A 467 -16.80 8.83 -15.22
N ASP A 468 -17.80 9.61 -14.80
CA ASP A 468 -17.60 10.68 -13.83
C ASP A 468 -17.30 10.12 -12.43
N ASP A 469 -17.96 9.03 -12.03
CA ASP A 469 -17.68 8.32 -10.77
C ASP A 469 -16.28 7.69 -10.79
N ALA A 470 -15.88 7.10 -11.93
CA ALA A 470 -14.53 6.55 -12.10
C ALA A 470 -13.45 7.63 -11.99
N LEU A 471 -13.67 8.81 -12.60
CA LEU A 471 -12.76 9.96 -12.48
C LEU A 471 -12.72 10.52 -11.06
N ALA A 472 -13.88 10.64 -10.39
CA ALA A 472 -13.95 11.12 -9.01
C ALA A 472 -13.15 10.22 -8.06
N GLN A 473 -13.25 8.89 -8.22
CA GLN A 473 -12.48 7.94 -7.43
C GLN A 473 -10.97 8.02 -7.69
N LEU A 474 -10.56 8.23 -8.95
CA LEU A 474 -9.13 8.32 -9.30
C LEU A 474 -8.49 9.66 -8.91
N ILE A 475 -9.26 10.74 -8.84
CA ILE A 475 -8.77 12.10 -8.55
C ILE A 475 -8.91 12.43 -7.05
N ASP A 476 -9.52 11.55 -6.26
CA ASP A 476 -9.69 11.77 -4.82
C ASP A 476 -8.35 11.94 -4.09
N MET A 477 -8.27 12.95 -3.23
CA MET A 477 -7.05 13.34 -2.53
C MET A 477 -6.50 12.21 -1.66
N SER A 478 -7.39 11.38 -1.08
CA SER A 478 -6.99 10.22 -0.26
C SER A 478 -6.17 9.19 -1.05
N THR A 479 -6.47 9.05 -2.35
CA THR A 479 -5.76 8.13 -3.24
C THR A 479 -4.41 8.71 -3.65
N LEU A 480 -4.34 10.01 -3.93
CA LEU A 480 -3.16 10.69 -4.44
C LEU A 480 -2.05 10.86 -3.39
N GLN A 481 -2.39 11.23 -2.14
CA GLN A 481 -1.40 11.59 -1.10
C GLN A 481 -0.42 10.46 -0.71
N SER A 482 -0.79 9.20 -0.94
CA SER A 482 -0.01 8.02 -0.50
C SER A 482 0.72 7.29 -1.64
N MET A 483 0.76 7.89 -2.83
CA MET A 483 1.24 7.23 -4.03
C MET A 483 2.77 7.22 -4.14
N SER A 484 3.33 6.04 -4.43
CA SER A 484 4.71 5.90 -4.91
C SER A 484 4.81 6.25 -6.39
N MET A 485 6.03 6.47 -6.88
CA MET A 485 6.28 6.71 -8.31
C MET A 485 5.81 5.55 -9.21
N SER A 486 5.95 4.30 -8.76
CA SER A 486 5.44 3.14 -9.50
C SER A 486 3.92 3.10 -9.53
N ALA A 487 3.26 3.45 -8.43
CA ALA A 487 1.81 3.58 -8.37
C ALA A 487 1.31 4.72 -9.25
N TYR A 488 2.03 5.85 -9.32
CA TYR A 488 1.70 6.99 -10.19
C TYR A 488 1.65 6.59 -11.66
N HIS A 489 2.66 5.86 -12.15
CA HIS A 489 2.64 5.37 -13.53
C HIS A 489 1.46 4.43 -13.81
N ARG A 490 1.07 3.62 -12.82
CA ARG A 490 -0.10 2.73 -12.94
C ARG A 490 -1.41 3.53 -12.95
N TRP A 491 -1.57 4.49 -12.04
CA TRP A 491 -2.73 5.38 -11.98
C TRP A 491 -2.90 6.18 -13.26
N ALA A 492 -1.84 6.85 -13.72
CA ALA A 492 -1.87 7.64 -14.95
C ALA A 492 -2.31 6.78 -16.13
N ARG A 493 -1.84 5.53 -16.22
CA ARG A 493 -2.28 4.59 -17.26
C ARG A 493 -3.78 4.28 -17.19
N VAL A 494 -4.31 4.02 -16.01
CA VAL A 494 -5.74 3.74 -15.83
C VAL A 494 -6.57 4.97 -16.23
N LEU A 495 -6.11 6.16 -15.85
CA LEU A 495 -6.73 7.43 -16.20
C LEU A 495 -6.73 7.68 -17.72
N TRP A 496 -5.59 7.50 -18.38
CA TRP A 496 -5.49 7.64 -19.84
C TRP A 496 -6.35 6.62 -20.57
N ALA A 497 -6.37 5.36 -20.11
CA ALA A 497 -7.21 4.33 -20.72
C ALA A 497 -8.72 4.62 -20.59
N LEU A 498 -9.15 5.25 -19.49
CA LEU A 498 -10.52 5.72 -19.30
C LEU A 498 -10.87 6.79 -20.32
N LEU A 499 -10.03 7.82 -20.45
CA LEU A 499 -10.23 8.92 -21.40
C LEU A 499 -10.21 8.44 -22.84
N GLU A 500 -9.27 7.55 -23.18
CA GLU A 500 -9.17 6.93 -24.49
C GLU A 500 -10.44 6.14 -24.82
N ARG A 501 -10.95 5.32 -23.90
CA ARG A 501 -12.19 4.55 -24.11
C ARG A 501 -13.39 5.46 -24.33
N ARG A 502 -13.55 6.52 -23.52
CA ARG A 502 -14.65 7.49 -23.69
C ARG A 502 -14.57 8.22 -25.03
N ALA A 503 -13.36 8.59 -25.47
CA ALA A 503 -13.15 9.23 -26.77
C ALA A 503 -13.39 8.28 -27.96
N GLN A 504 -13.01 6.99 -27.82
CA GLN A 504 -13.29 5.95 -28.81
C GLN A 504 -14.81 5.76 -29.01
N PHE A 505 -15.60 5.68 -27.93
CA PHE A 505 -17.06 5.52 -28.03
C PHE A 505 -17.78 6.75 -28.57
N ASN A 506 -17.27 7.95 -28.28
CA ASN A 506 -17.77 9.20 -28.87
C ASN A 506 -17.39 9.37 -30.35
N ASN A 507 -16.47 8.54 -30.87
CA ASN A 507 -15.91 8.61 -32.22
C ASN A 507 -15.27 9.99 -32.51
N ASP A 508 -14.47 10.49 -31.56
CA ASP A 508 -13.77 11.78 -31.66
C ASP A 508 -12.25 11.57 -31.91
N PRO A 509 -11.81 11.59 -33.19
CA PRO A 509 -10.42 11.35 -33.54
C PRO A 509 -9.48 12.45 -33.05
N ASP A 510 -9.96 13.70 -32.92
CA ASP A 510 -9.15 14.83 -32.51
C ASP A 510 -8.75 14.68 -31.03
N THR A 511 -9.72 14.35 -30.17
CA THR A 511 -9.47 14.06 -28.75
C THR A 511 -8.53 12.85 -28.58
N LEU A 512 -8.68 11.79 -29.39
CA LEU A 512 -7.75 10.65 -29.36
C LEU A 512 -6.32 11.04 -29.73
N SER A 513 -6.16 11.86 -30.77
CA SER A 513 -4.83 12.35 -31.17
C SER A 513 -4.19 13.22 -30.08
N TYR A 514 -4.99 14.01 -29.37
CA TYR A 514 -4.54 14.86 -28.27
C TYR A 514 -4.14 14.03 -27.03
N ILE A 515 -4.93 13.01 -26.69
CA ILE A 515 -4.58 12.05 -25.62
C ILE A 515 -3.26 11.36 -25.97
N ALA A 516 -3.08 10.90 -27.21
CA ALA A 516 -1.84 10.26 -27.65
C ALA A 516 -0.63 11.19 -27.49
N ALA A 517 -0.78 12.49 -27.76
CA ALA A 517 0.27 13.49 -27.57
C ALA A 517 0.63 13.78 -26.10
N LEU A 518 -0.34 13.68 -25.19
CA LEU A 518 -0.14 13.89 -23.74
C LEU A 518 0.35 12.62 -23.02
N SER A 519 -0.05 11.45 -23.52
CA SER A 519 0.31 10.16 -22.93
C SER A 519 1.80 9.84 -23.18
N PRO A 520 2.49 9.20 -22.22
CA PRO A 520 3.89 8.81 -22.42
C PRO A 520 4.01 7.80 -23.57
N SER A 521 4.80 8.14 -24.59
CA SER A 521 4.94 7.36 -25.84
C SER A 521 5.74 6.05 -25.72
N SER A 522 6.15 5.65 -24.50
CA SER A 522 6.99 4.47 -24.31
C SER A 522 6.13 3.19 -24.37
N PRO A 523 6.40 2.24 -25.29
CA PRO A 523 5.72 0.95 -25.26
C PRO A 523 6.13 0.24 -23.97
N LEU A 524 5.22 0.23 -23.01
CA LEU A 524 5.35 -0.55 -21.79
C LEU A 524 5.28 -2.03 -22.18
N SER A 525 6.42 -2.71 -22.15
CA SER A 525 6.47 -4.15 -22.36
C SER A 525 6.39 -4.85 -21.01
N GLN A 526 5.42 -5.75 -20.87
CA GLN A 526 5.43 -6.71 -19.78
C GLN A 526 6.44 -7.80 -20.16
N GLY A 527 7.59 -7.83 -19.49
CA GLY A 527 8.69 -8.76 -19.81
C GLY A 527 8.32 -10.24 -19.71
N GLY A 528 7.31 -10.59 -18.89
CA GLY A 528 6.84 -11.96 -18.67
C GLY A 528 5.69 -12.08 -17.65
N PRO A 529 5.26 -13.31 -17.33
CA PRO A 529 4.10 -13.60 -16.46
C PRO A 529 4.31 -13.09 -15.03
N GLY A 530 3.24 -12.57 -14.43
CA GLY A 530 3.24 -12.07 -13.04
C GLY A 530 3.90 -10.71 -12.82
N GLY A 531 4.77 -10.27 -13.73
CA GLY A 531 5.48 -8.99 -13.63
C GLY A 531 4.57 -7.77 -13.85
N PRO A 532 4.86 -6.63 -13.20
CA PRO A 532 4.20 -5.37 -13.55
C PRO A 532 4.58 -4.94 -14.97
N ALA A 533 3.74 -4.15 -15.63
CA ALA A 533 4.10 -3.54 -16.92
C ALA A 533 5.26 -2.55 -16.70
N ARG A 534 6.40 -2.78 -17.35
CA ARG A 534 7.64 -2.00 -17.15
C ARG A 534 7.89 -1.09 -18.35
N THR A 535 8.41 0.10 -18.09
CA THR A 535 8.85 1.03 -19.15
C THR A 535 10.14 0.49 -19.74
N SER A 536 10.16 0.16 -21.03
CA SER A 536 11.42 -0.11 -21.71
C SER A 536 12.16 1.21 -21.84
N ALA A 537 13.12 1.46 -20.94
CA ALA A 537 13.98 2.65 -21.02
C ALA A 537 14.87 2.65 -22.27
N HIS A 538 14.99 1.49 -22.93
CA HIS A 538 15.69 1.34 -24.20
C HIS A 538 14.68 1.19 -25.34
N PRO A 539 14.87 1.91 -26.47
CA PRO A 539 14.12 1.62 -27.68
C PRO A 539 14.33 0.14 -28.03
N SER A 540 13.27 -0.51 -28.51
CA SER A 540 13.39 -1.84 -29.09
C SER A 540 14.55 -1.84 -30.09
N PRO A 541 15.44 -2.86 -30.07
CA PRO A 541 16.51 -2.93 -31.05
C PRO A 541 15.90 -2.79 -32.45
N ILE A 542 16.50 -1.90 -33.26
CA ILE A 542 16.03 -1.63 -34.61
C ILE A 542 16.00 -2.95 -35.37
N SER A 543 14.80 -3.47 -35.65
CA SER A 543 14.62 -4.55 -36.59
C SER A 543 15.14 -4.04 -37.94
N ILE A 544 16.25 -4.60 -38.39
CA ILE A 544 16.85 -4.24 -39.68
C ILE A 544 15.81 -4.58 -40.76
N GLU A 545 15.23 -3.55 -41.36
CA GLU A 545 14.33 -3.65 -42.52
C GLU A 545 15.04 -4.43 -43.63
N GLY A 546 14.61 -5.67 -43.84
CA GLY A 546 15.23 -6.58 -44.81
C GLY A 546 14.70 -8.01 -44.74
N THR A 547 14.13 -8.43 -43.62
CA THR A 547 13.33 -9.67 -43.53
C THR A 547 11.86 -9.30 -43.46
N LEU A 548 11.27 -9.04 -44.63
CA LEU A 548 9.82 -9.11 -44.79
C LEU A 548 9.37 -10.55 -44.56
N ASP A 549 9.20 -10.93 -43.30
CA ASP A 549 8.45 -12.12 -42.92
C ASP A 549 6.97 -11.86 -43.18
N HIS A 550 6.58 -11.97 -44.45
CA HIS A 550 5.19 -12.01 -44.92
C HIS A 550 4.44 -13.29 -44.48
N ASN A 551 4.82 -13.91 -43.36
CA ASN A 551 4.20 -15.09 -42.77
C ASN A 551 4.04 -15.00 -41.23
N SER A 552 4.08 -13.79 -40.66
CA SER A 552 4.18 -13.56 -39.20
C SER A 552 2.88 -13.75 -38.38
N ASP A 553 1.76 -14.15 -38.99
CA ASP A 553 0.47 -14.25 -38.28
C ASP A 553 0.11 -15.63 -37.71
N VAL A 554 0.95 -16.68 -37.85
CA VAL A 554 0.50 -18.05 -37.48
C VAL A 554 1.15 -18.67 -36.24
N SER A 555 2.26 -18.16 -35.67
CA SER A 555 2.72 -18.70 -34.37
C SER A 555 3.77 -17.84 -33.66
N SER A 556 3.42 -16.62 -33.25
CA SER A 556 4.15 -15.97 -32.16
C SER A 556 3.91 -16.74 -30.84
N PRO A 557 4.94 -16.91 -29.98
CA PRO A 557 4.76 -17.56 -28.69
C PRO A 557 3.75 -16.78 -27.83
N VAL A 558 2.81 -17.49 -27.20
CA VAL A 558 1.82 -16.85 -26.32
C VAL A 558 2.51 -16.56 -24.99
N ALA A 559 2.91 -15.31 -24.79
CA ALA A 559 3.58 -14.88 -23.57
C ALA A 559 2.64 -14.92 -22.35
N LEU A 560 1.40 -14.41 -22.51
CA LEU A 560 0.40 -14.31 -21.44
C LEU A 560 -0.98 -14.72 -21.98
N THR A 561 -1.63 -15.68 -21.33
CA THR A 561 -2.89 -16.26 -21.83
C THR A 561 -4.04 -15.25 -21.82
N GLN A 562 -4.20 -14.49 -20.74
CA GLN A 562 -5.30 -13.53 -20.60
C GLN A 562 -5.18 -12.38 -21.59
N SER A 563 -3.98 -11.81 -21.77
CA SER A 563 -3.77 -10.71 -22.71
C SER A 563 -3.96 -11.16 -24.16
N HIS A 564 -3.58 -12.40 -24.48
CA HIS A 564 -3.82 -13.01 -25.79
C HIS A 564 -5.32 -13.16 -26.09
N ILE A 565 -6.12 -13.64 -25.14
CA ILE A 565 -7.58 -13.76 -25.31
C ILE A 565 -8.22 -12.36 -25.48
N LEU A 566 -7.77 -11.38 -24.71
CA LEU A 566 -8.31 -10.02 -24.83
C LEU A 566 -7.87 -9.34 -26.13
N SER A 567 -6.63 -9.53 -26.59
CA SER A 567 -6.15 -8.96 -27.84
C SER A 567 -6.83 -9.59 -29.05
N SER A 568 -7.05 -10.92 -29.05
CA SER A 568 -7.79 -11.61 -30.10
C SER A 568 -9.25 -11.15 -30.18
N LEU A 569 -9.92 -10.99 -29.03
CA LEU A 569 -11.30 -10.49 -28.99
C LEU A 569 -11.41 -9.00 -29.37
N ARG A 570 -10.45 -8.16 -28.95
CA ARG A 570 -10.38 -6.75 -29.40
C ARG A 570 -10.15 -6.66 -30.90
N HIS A 571 -9.26 -7.49 -31.44
CA HIS A 571 -9.04 -7.58 -32.88
C HIS A 571 -10.31 -8.00 -33.60
N ALA A 572 -10.99 -9.06 -33.14
CA ALA A 572 -12.28 -9.49 -33.70
C ALA A 572 -13.35 -8.38 -33.64
N SER A 573 -13.47 -7.67 -32.51
CA SER A 573 -14.39 -6.53 -32.38
C SER A 573 -14.03 -5.39 -33.33
N SER A 574 -12.75 -5.10 -33.55
CA SER A 574 -12.31 -4.06 -34.48
C SER A 574 -12.65 -4.41 -35.93
N LEU A 575 -12.54 -5.68 -36.31
CA LEU A 575 -12.92 -6.17 -37.63
C LEU A 575 -14.44 -6.14 -37.84
N LEU A 576 -15.23 -6.39 -36.79
CA LEU A 576 -16.69 -6.26 -36.83
C LEU A 576 -17.16 -4.81 -36.94
N SER A 577 -16.44 -3.88 -36.32
CA SER A 577 -16.79 -2.46 -36.30
C SER A 577 -16.26 -1.70 -37.51
N ALA A 578 -15.47 -2.35 -38.37
CA ALA A 578 -14.92 -1.74 -39.57
C ALA A 578 -16.03 -1.42 -40.61
N PRO A 579 -15.91 -0.33 -41.39
CA PRO A 579 -16.93 0.09 -42.35
C PRO A 579 -17.19 -0.94 -43.47
N SER A 580 -16.25 -1.86 -43.71
CA SER A 580 -16.46 -3.09 -44.46
C SER A 580 -16.22 -4.28 -43.52
N PRO A 581 -17.26 -4.95 -43.01
CA PRO A 581 -17.07 -6.06 -42.10
C PRO A 581 -16.26 -7.15 -42.81
N ALA A 582 -15.21 -7.64 -42.14
CA ALA A 582 -14.42 -8.76 -42.64
C ALA A 582 -15.33 -10.00 -42.78
N LEU A 583 -15.02 -10.84 -43.77
CA LEU A 583 -15.83 -12.03 -44.02
C LEU A 583 -15.86 -12.92 -42.76
N PRO A 584 -17.03 -13.51 -42.39
CA PRO A 584 -17.19 -14.25 -41.14
C PRO A 584 -16.13 -15.34 -40.89
N HIS A 585 -15.60 -15.94 -41.96
CA HIS A 585 -14.56 -16.98 -41.87
C HIS A 585 -13.21 -16.49 -41.33
N GLN A 586 -12.92 -15.18 -41.39
CA GLN A 586 -11.69 -14.60 -40.82
C GLN A 586 -11.83 -14.34 -39.32
N ILE A 587 -13.04 -14.04 -38.87
CA ILE A 587 -13.32 -13.65 -37.48
C ILE A 587 -13.58 -14.89 -36.61
N LEU A 588 -14.33 -15.87 -37.14
CA LEU A 588 -14.80 -17.05 -36.41
C LEU A 588 -13.68 -17.85 -35.70
N PRO A 589 -12.51 -18.14 -36.33
CA PRO A 589 -11.45 -18.91 -35.66
C PRO A 589 -10.92 -18.20 -34.41
N SER A 590 -10.78 -16.88 -34.46
CA SER A 590 -10.28 -16.07 -33.34
C SER A 590 -11.26 -16.08 -32.16
N ILE A 591 -12.56 -15.95 -32.42
CA ILE A 591 -13.62 -15.98 -31.40
C ILE A 591 -13.74 -17.39 -30.80
N LEU A 592 -13.80 -18.44 -31.62
CA LEU A 592 -13.95 -19.81 -31.13
C LEU A 592 -12.75 -20.26 -30.29
N SER A 593 -11.53 -19.94 -30.73
CA SER A 593 -10.32 -20.15 -29.94
C SER A 593 -10.44 -19.43 -28.59
N SER A 594 -10.74 -18.13 -28.61
CA SER A 594 -10.87 -17.32 -27.39
C SER A 594 -11.96 -17.84 -26.44
N LEU A 595 -13.08 -18.32 -26.98
CA LEU A 595 -14.21 -18.86 -26.21
C LEU A 595 -13.84 -20.18 -25.53
N THR A 596 -13.20 -21.10 -26.25
CA THR A 596 -12.73 -22.37 -25.66
C THR A 596 -11.67 -22.17 -24.58
N LEU A 597 -10.79 -21.19 -24.76
CA LEU A 597 -9.79 -20.81 -23.76
C LEU A 597 -10.43 -20.13 -22.54
N ALA A 598 -11.36 -19.19 -22.77
CA ALA A 598 -12.06 -18.51 -21.69
C ALA A 598 -12.89 -19.50 -20.84
N SER A 599 -13.57 -20.46 -21.45
CA SER A 599 -14.35 -21.47 -20.73
C SER A 599 -13.45 -22.41 -19.91
N SER A 600 -12.31 -22.83 -20.47
CA SER A 600 -11.39 -23.75 -19.79
C SER A 600 -10.59 -23.07 -18.67
N LEU A 601 -10.32 -21.77 -18.76
CA LEU A 601 -9.71 -20.96 -17.71
C LEU A 601 -10.71 -20.45 -16.67
N SER A 602 -12.01 -20.68 -16.84
CA SER A 602 -13.09 -20.13 -15.99
C SER A 602 -13.14 -18.58 -15.98
N LEU A 603 -12.85 -17.95 -17.12
CA LEU A 603 -12.94 -16.50 -17.33
C LEU A 603 -14.36 -16.13 -17.83
N TRP A 604 -15.36 -16.25 -16.95
CA TRP A 604 -16.77 -16.20 -17.33
C TRP A 604 -17.22 -14.86 -17.92
N LYS A 605 -16.68 -13.74 -17.43
CA LYS A 605 -16.98 -12.41 -17.99
C LYS A 605 -16.56 -12.31 -19.46
N ILE A 606 -15.32 -12.72 -19.77
CA ILE A 606 -14.77 -12.72 -21.13
C ILE A 606 -15.52 -13.73 -22.01
N TYR A 607 -15.85 -14.90 -21.47
CA TYR A 607 -16.64 -15.92 -22.16
C TYR A 607 -18.01 -15.39 -22.63
N ARG A 608 -18.75 -14.71 -21.74
CA ARG A 608 -20.06 -14.12 -22.08
C ARG A 608 -19.93 -13.04 -23.16
N PHE A 609 -18.92 -12.18 -23.06
CA PHE A 609 -18.63 -11.19 -24.10
C PHE A 609 -18.27 -11.85 -25.44
N ALA A 610 -17.48 -12.93 -25.43
CA ALA A 610 -17.15 -13.69 -26.63
C ALA A 610 -18.37 -14.36 -27.28
N ILE A 611 -19.36 -14.82 -26.49
CA ILE A 611 -20.64 -15.32 -27.02
C ILE A 611 -21.41 -14.20 -27.73
N VAL A 612 -21.46 -13.00 -27.16
CA VAL A 612 -22.12 -11.86 -27.81
C VAL A 612 -21.47 -11.54 -29.16
N LEU A 613 -20.13 -11.56 -29.23
CA LEU A 613 -19.40 -11.38 -30.50
C LEU A 613 -19.63 -12.54 -31.48
N LEU A 614 -19.70 -13.77 -30.99
CA LEU A 614 -20.04 -14.94 -31.81
C LEU A 614 -21.44 -14.78 -32.42
N ALA A 615 -22.42 -14.40 -31.59
CA ALA A 615 -23.79 -14.17 -31.97
C ALA A 615 -23.91 -13.05 -33.02
N GLU A 616 -23.11 -11.98 -32.89
CA GLU A 616 -22.98 -10.93 -33.91
C GLU A 616 -22.40 -11.45 -35.24
N THR A 617 -21.32 -12.25 -35.20
CA THR A 617 -20.79 -12.87 -36.43
C THR A 617 -21.76 -13.85 -37.08
N MET A 618 -22.61 -14.53 -36.29
CA MET A 618 -23.60 -15.48 -36.81
C MET A 618 -24.70 -14.79 -37.60
N LEU A 619 -25.11 -13.58 -37.21
CA LEU A 619 -26.08 -12.78 -37.96
C LEU A 619 -25.52 -12.26 -39.29
N LEU A 620 -24.20 -12.08 -39.40
CA LEU A 620 -23.54 -11.67 -40.65
C LEU A 620 -23.43 -12.79 -41.69
N MET A 621 -23.71 -14.04 -41.32
CA MET A 621 -23.63 -15.17 -42.25
C MET A 621 -24.84 -15.20 -43.20
N GLU A 622 -24.71 -14.58 -44.36
CA GLU A 622 -25.74 -14.59 -45.40
C GLU A 622 -26.08 -16.02 -45.87
N GLY A 623 -27.39 -16.33 -45.98
CA GLY A 623 -27.88 -17.56 -46.58
C GLY A 623 -28.11 -18.75 -45.63
N VAL A 624 -27.75 -18.65 -44.35
CA VAL A 624 -28.07 -19.67 -43.34
C VAL A 624 -28.95 -19.07 -42.24
N PRO A 625 -30.14 -19.63 -41.94
CA PRO A 625 -31.02 -19.09 -40.90
C PRO A 625 -30.42 -19.34 -39.51
N MET A 626 -29.60 -18.39 -39.03
CA MET A 626 -28.95 -18.47 -37.72
C MET A 626 -29.67 -17.68 -36.62
N ALA A 627 -30.61 -16.80 -36.96
CA ALA A 627 -31.30 -15.93 -36.00
C ALA A 627 -31.93 -16.68 -34.81
N GLY A 628 -32.54 -17.85 -35.02
CA GLY A 628 -33.09 -18.66 -33.92
C GLY A 628 -32.00 -19.16 -32.96
N LYS A 629 -30.87 -19.63 -33.49
CA LYS A 629 -29.72 -20.08 -32.66
C LYS A 629 -29.09 -18.92 -31.90
N VAL A 630 -29.02 -17.74 -32.51
CA VAL A 630 -28.51 -16.52 -31.88
C VAL A 630 -29.35 -16.16 -30.66
N VAL A 631 -30.68 -16.24 -30.77
CA VAL A 631 -31.59 -16.04 -29.63
C VAL A 631 -31.32 -17.06 -28.54
N ASP A 632 -31.26 -18.35 -28.87
CA ASP A 632 -31.04 -19.42 -27.88
C ASP A 632 -29.71 -19.25 -27.11
N GLU A 633 -28.62 -18.94 -27.80
CA GLU A 633 -27.29 -18.79 -27.21
C GLU A 633 -27.19 -17.53 -26.33
N VAL A 634 -27.75 -16.39 -26.77
CA VAL A 634 -27.72 -15.15 -25.98
C VAL A 634 -28.70 -15.20 -24.81
N ASP A 635 -29.90 -15.76 -24.99
CA ASP A 635 -30.87 -15.96 -23.90
C ASP A 635 -30.28 -16.87 -22.79
N GLY A 636 -29.48 -17.86 -23.16
CA GLY A 636 -28.78 -18.74 -22.21
C GLY A 636 -27.82 -18.01 -21.26
N ILE A 637 -27.24 -16.89 -21.69
CA ILE A 637 -26.31 -16.07 -20.88
C ILE A 637 -26.90 -14.76 -20.37
N TRP A 638 -28.09 -14.37 -20.86
CA TRP A 638 -28.67 -13.04 -20.66
C TRP A 638 -28.79 -12.61 -19.20
N ALA A 639 -29.31 -13.50 -18.35
CA ALA A 639 -29.47 -13.22 -16.92
C ALA A 639 -28.13 -12.99 -16.20
N GLN A 640 -27.05 -13.60 -16.69
CA GLN A 640 -25.71 -13.42 -16.12
C GLN A 640 -25.06 -12.14 -16.65
N LEU A 641 -25.21 -11.86 -17.95
CA LEU A 641 -24.71 -10.63 -18.58
C LEU A 641 -25.26 -9.38 -17.89
N MET A 642 -26.56 -9.37 -17.57
CA MET A 642 -27.21 -8.27 -16.84
C MET A 642 -26.68 -8.08 -15.41
N ARG A 643 -26.18 -9.15 -14.77
CA ARG A 643 -25.65 -9.11 -13.40
C ARG A 643 -24.18 -8.66 -13.33
N ASP A 644 -23.41 -8.91 -14.38
CA ASP A 644 -21.99 -8.56 -14.45
C ASP A 644 -21.78 -7.03 -14.42
N GLY A 645 -22.75 -6.27 -14.93
CA GLY A 645 -22.69 -4.81 -15.00
C GLY A 645 -21.74 -4.25 -16.06
N ASP A 646 -21.34 -5.09 -17.03
CA ASP A 646 -20.65 -4.66 -18.24
C ASP A 646 -21.68 -4.07 -19.21
N ALA A 647 -21.76 -2.74 -19.26
CA ALA A 647 -22.74 -2.05 -20.09
C ALA A 647 -22.48 -2.27 -21.59
N GLU A 648 -21.23 -2.50 -22.00
CA GLU A 648 -20.90 -2.76 -23.41
C GLU A 648 -21.41 -4.12 -23.84
N GLY A 649 -21.15 -5.15 -23.03
CA GLY A 649 -21.67 -6.49 -23.25
C GLY A 649 -23.20 -6.50 -23.35
N VAL A 650 -23.89 -5.80 -22.44
CA VAL A 650 -25.36 -5.67 -22.45
C VAL A 650 -25.85 -4.91 -23.69
N MET A 651 -25.24 -3.77 -24.02
CA MET A 651 -25.60 -2.96 -25.19
C MET A 651 -25.52 -3.79 -26.47
N ARG A 652 -24.40 -4.50 -26.69
CA ARG A 652 -24.20 -5.34 -27.87
C ARG A 652 -25.11 -6.56 -27.86
N GLY A 653 -25.27 -7.23 -26.72
CA GLY A 653 -26.17 -8.38 -26.58
C GLY A 653 -27.61 -8.02 -26.90
N ALA A 654 -28.10 -6.90 -26.36
CA ALA A 654 -29.43 -6.36 -26.66
C ALA A 654 -29.59 -6.01 -28.15
N GLY A 655 -28.57 -5.39 -28.75
CA GLY A 655 -28.57 -5.06 -30.18
C GLY A 655 -28.61 -6.30 -31.08
N VAL A 656 -27.85 -7.33 -30.73
CA VAL A 656 -27.83 -8.63 -31.43
C VAL A 656 -29.18 -9.34 -31.31
N LEU A 657 -29.76 -9.41 -30.11
CA LEU A 657 -31.11 -9.95 -29.91
C LEU A 657 -32.16 -9.18 -30.70
N GLY A 658 -32.10 -7.83 -30.69
CA GLY A 658 -32.97 -6.98 -31.47
C GLY A 658 -32.91 -7.30 -32.97
N ARG A 659 -31.70 -7.41 -33.53
CA ARG A 659 -31.49 -7.79 -34.95
C ARG A 659 -31.99 -9.20 -35.26
N ALA A 660 -31.76 -10.16 -34.38
CA ALA A 660 -32.24 -11.54 -34.55
C ALA A 660 -33.77 -11.62 -34.55
N TRP A 661 -34.44 -10.93 -33.62
CA TRP A 661 -35.90 -10.85 -33.57
C TRP A 661 -36.49 -10.10 -34.76
N ILE A 662 -35.80 -9.09 -35.31
CA ILE A 662 -36.19 -8.47 -36.58
C ILE A 662 -36.25 -9.53 -37.69
N GLU A 663 -35.19 -10.32 -37.88
CA GLU A 663 -35.17 -11.36 -38.92
C GLU A 663 -36.26 -12.42 -38.74
N LEU A 664 -36.51 -12.84 -37.50
CA LEU A 664 -37.56 -13.80 -37.19
C LEU A 664 -38.95 -13.21 -37.46
N SER A 665 -39.21 -11.97 -37.01
CA SER A 665 -40.48 -11.29 -37.23
C SER A 665 -40.77 -11.03 -38.71
N LEU A 666 -39.74 -10.76 -39.53
CA LEU A 666 -39.90 -10.59 -40.98
C LEU A 666 -40.26 -11.92 -41.68
N LYS A 667 -39.81 -13.06 -41.14
CA LYS A 667 -40.11 -14.40 -41.66
C LYS A 667 -41.47 -14.92 -41.19
N SER A 668 -41.80 -14.73 -39.91
CA SER A 668 -43.00 -15.27 -39.25
C SER A 668 -44.23 -14.34 -39.37
N ARG A 669 -44.01 -13.02 -39.47
CA ARG A 669 -45.00 -11.94 -39.36
C ARG A 669 -45.80 -11.97 -38.05
N VAL A 670 -45.22 -12.48 -36.97
CA VAL A 670 -45.85 -12.54 -35.65
C VAL A 670 -45.58 -11.27 -34.85
N ASP A 671 -46.63 -10.69 -34.24
CA ASP A 671 -46.54 -9.45 -33.45
C ASP A 671 -45.66 -9.57 -32.21
N GLU A 672 -45.68 -10.72 -31.53
CA GLU A 672 -44.90 -10.93 -30.31
C GLU A 672 -43.39 -10.85 -30.57
N GLU A 673 -42.93 -11.32 -31.73
CA GLU A 673 -41.52 -11.27 -32.12
C GLU A 673 -41.10 -9.84 -32.49
N HIS A 674 -42.00 -9.09 -33.13
CA HIS A 674 -41.79 -7.69 -33.44
C HIS A 674 -41.73 -6.81 -32.17
N ASP A 675 -42.61 -7.06 -31.20
CA ASP A 675 -42.61 -6.31 -29.93
C ASP A 675 -41.35 -6.61 -29.10
N LYS A 676 -40.87 -7.87 -29.08
CA LYS A 676 -39.58 -8.24 -28.48
C LYS A 676 -38.39 -7.55 -29.14
N ALA A 677 -38.39 -7.44 -30.47
CA ALA A 677 -37.34 -6.72 -31.19
C ALA A 677 -37.25 -5.26 -30.75
N VAL A 678 -38.40 -4.59 -30.59
CA VAL A 678 -38.46 -3.20 -30.10
C VAL A 678 -37.96 -3.09 -28.66
N GLU A 679 -38.37 -4.00 -27.78
CA GLU A 679 -37.93 -4.02 -26.37
C GLU A 679 -36.40 -4.11 -26.25
N TYR A 680 -35.77 -5.08 -26.93
CA TYR A 680 -34.32 -5.25 -26.88
C TYR A 680 -33.56 -4.10 -27.55
N LEU A 681 -34.08 -3.49 -28.62
CA LEU A 681 -33.45 -2.32 -29.23
C LEU A 681 -33.53 -1.07 -28.36
N LEU A 682 -34.64 -0.87 -27.64
CA LEU A 682 -34.77 0.22 -26.66
C LEU A 682 -33.79 0.03 -25.50
N LEU A 683 -33.63 -1.20 -25.02
CA LEU A 683 -32.63 -1.53 -24.00
C LEU A 683 -31.20 -1.26 -24.51
N SER A 684 -30.88 -1.68 -25.74
CA SER A 684 -29.60 -1.39 -26.38
C SER A 684 -29.34 0.11 -26.48
N GLN A 685 -30.36 0.88 -26.87
CA GLN A 685 -30.28 2.35 -26.96
C GLN A 685 -30.02 3.00 -25.60
N GLN A 686 -30.70 2.54 -24.53
CA GLN A 686 -30.48 3.05 -23.17
C GLN A 686 -29.03 2.84 -22.71
N HIS A 687 -28.48 1.64 -22.93
CA HIS A 687 -27.09 1.34 -22.56
C HIS A 687 -26.08 2.04 -23.47
N ALA A 688 -26.38 2.22 -24.77
CA ALA A 688 -25.55 2.98 -25.70
C ALA A 688 -25.46 4.47 -25.30
N GLN A 689 -26.56 5.05 -24.82
CA GLN A 689 -26.58 6.42 -24.29
C GLN A 689 -25.74 6.55 -23.02
N ARG A 690 -25.85 5.57 -22.09
CA ARG A 690 -25.04 5.55 -20.86
C ARG A 690 -23.53 5.45 -21.16
N LEU A 691 -23.15 4.68 -22.17
CA LEU A 691 -21.76 4.54 -22.62
C LEU A 691 -21.27 5.70 -23.51
N GLU A 692 -22.13 6.64 -23.88
CA GLU A 692 -21.85 7.66 -24.89
C GLU A 692 -21.40 7.06 -26.25
N HIS A 693 -21.86 5.85 -26.59
CA HIS A 693 -21.45 5.14 -27.79
C HIS A 693 -22.25 5.61 -29.02
N ARG A 694 -21.67 6.53 -29.79
CA ARG A 694 -22.36 7.22 -30.90
C ARG A 694 -22.83 6.29 -32.02
N ALA A 695 -21.99 5.35 -32.46
CA ALA A 695 -22.33 4.47 -33.59
C ALA A 695 -23.52 3.54 -33.28
N ALA A 696 -23.50 2.86 -32.12
CA ALA A 696 -24.62 2.08 -31.61
C ALA A 696 -25.91 2.91 -31.41
N CYS A 697 -25.82 4.16 -30.95
CA CYS A 697 -26.99 5.06 -30.85
C CYS A 697 -27.61 5.34 -32.22
N LEU A 698 -26.78 5.57 -33.26
CA LEU A 698 -27.26 5.79 -34.63
C LEU A 698 -27.90 4.52 -35.20
N GLU A 699 -27.25 3.36 -35.01
CA GLU A 699 -27.75 2.08 -35.48
C GLU A 699 -29.11 1.75 -34.84
N THR A 700 -29.19 1.75 -33.51
CA THR A 700 -30.43 1.43 -32.78
C THR A 700 -31.57 2.39 -33.11
N SER A 701 -31.30 3.70 -33.20
CA SER A 701 -32.32 4.69 -33.59
C SER A 701 -32.81 4.48 -35.02
N SER A 702 -31.91 4.11 -35.94
CA SER A 702 -32.28 3.82 -37.34
C SER A 702 -33.13 2.54 -37.45
N LEU A 703 -32.77 1.47 -36.73
CA LEU A 703 -33.52 0.21 -36.70
C LEU A 703 -34.91 0.40 -36.09
N LEU A 704 -35.01 1.14 -34.98
CA LEU A 704 -36.29 1.47 -34.34
C LEU A 704 -37.19 2.30 -35.26
N ALA A 705 -36.64 3.30 -35.97
CA ALA A 705 -37.40 4.10 -36.93
C ALA A 705 -37.92 3.24 -38.11
N MET A 706 -37.10 2.30 -38.62
CA MET A 706 -37.51 1.38 -39.66
C MET A 706 -38.61 0.42 -39.18
N LEU A 707 -38.52 -0.11 -37.96
CA LEU A 707 -39.56 -0.96 -37.37
C LEU A 707 -40.89 -0.20 -37.20
N ALA A 708 -40.84 1.04 -36.72
CA ALA A 708 -42.01 1.91 -36.61
C ALA A 708 -42.66 2.16 -37.98
N ALA A 709 -41.86 2.37 -39.03
CA ALA A 709 -42.33 2.54 -40.39
C ALA A 709 -42.99 1.26 -40.96
N LEU A 710 -42.45 0.07 -40.66
CA LEU A 710 -43.07 -1.19 -41.07
C LEU A 710 -44.45 -1.38 -40.42
N ARG A 711 -44.61 -0.93 -39.18
CA ARG A 711 -45.90 -0.98 -38.47
C ARG A 711 -46.89 0.07 -38.97
N SER A 712 -46.44 1.29 -39.29
CA SER A 712 -47.32 2.33 -39.86
C SER A 712 -47.81 1.97 -41.27
N ASN A 713 -47.02 1.23 -42.05
CA ASN A 713 -47.40 0.67 -43.35
C ASN A 713 -48.34 -0.56 -43.27
N GLY A 714 -48.78 -0.95 -42.07
CA GLY A 714 -49.76 -2.02 -41.87
C GLY A 714 -49.24 -3.44 -42.07
N HIS A 715 -47.91 -3.65 -42.04
CA HIS A 715 -47.34 -5.00 -42.10
C HIS A 715 -47.53 -5.80 -40.80
N PHE A 716 -47.80 -5.11 -39.69
CA PHE A 716 -48.07 -5.69 -38.38
C PHE A 716 -49.31 -5.03 -37.74
N PRO A 717 -50.20 -5.78 -37.06
CA PRO A 717 -51.27 -5.23 -36.24
C PRO A 717 -50.79 -4.24 -35.15
N LYS A 718 -51.73 -3.46 -34.60
CA LYS A 718 -51.45 -2.52 -33.51
C LYS A 718 -51.05 -3.29 -32.23
N SER A 719 -49.88 -2.95 -31.69
CA SER A 719 -49.35 -3.53 -30.43
C SER A 719 -50.15 -3.14 -29.19
N LYS A 720 -50.00 -3.94 -28.12
CA LYS A 720 -50.45 -3.61 -26.76
C LYS A 720 -49.65 -2.47 -26.09
N PHE A 721 -48.47 -2.11 -26.59
CA PHE A 721 -47.53 -1.20 -25.93
C PHE A 721 -47.61 0.27 -26.38
N GLN A 722 -48.38 0.62 -27.42
CA GLN A 722 -48.45 2.00 -27.92
C GLN A 722 -49.90 2.49 -28.10
N SER A 723 -50.28 3.47 -27.27
CA SER A 723 -51.54 4.22 -27.36
C SER A 723 -51.44 5.47 -28.25
N HIS A 724 -50.24 5.83 -28.72
CA HIS A 724 -49.95 7.00 -29.57
C HIS A 724 -49.95 6.65 -31.07
N ASP A 725 -50.19 7.64 -31.92
CA ASP A 725 -50.11 7.48 -33.39
C ASP A 725 -48.69 7.07 -33.80
N ASN A 726 -48.55 5.89 -34.41
CA ASN A 726 -47.26 5.32 -34.85
C ASN A 726 -46.43 6.27 -35.74
N ALA A 727 -47.10 7.19 -36.46
CA ALA A 727 -46.44 8.21 -37.27
C ALA A 727 -45.66 9.25 -36.44
N GLN A 728 -46.20 9.64 -35.27
CA GLN A 728 -45.53 10.57 -34.35
C GLN A 728 -44.29 9.93 -33.72
N VAL A 729 -44.39 8.65 -33.34
CA VAL A 729 -43.26 7.88 -32.77
C VAL A 729 -42.13 7.73 -33.80
N GLN A 730 -42.48 7.49 -35.07
CA GLN A 730 -41.50 7.44 -36.16
C GLN A 730 -40.79 8.79 -36.34
N GLU A 731 -41.54 9.91 -36.34
CA GLU A 731 -40.99 11.25 -36.49
C GLU A 731 -40.05 11.62 -35.33
N GLU A 732 -40.42 11.27 -34.09
CA GLU A 732 -39.58 11.45 -32.91
C GLU A 732 -38.26 10.65 -32.99
N LEU A 733 -38.31 9.39 -33.44
CA LEU A 733 -37.11 8.55 -33.59
C LEU A 733 -36.18 9.05 -34.70
N VAL A 734 -36.75 9.55 -35.81
CA VAL A 734 -35.98 10.17 -36.89
C VAL A 734 -35.33 11.47 -36.40
N GLN A 735 -36.04 12.28 -35.62
CA GLN A 735 -35.47 13.48 -35.01
C GLN A 735 -34.30 13.13 -34.09
N ARG A 736 -34.44 12.13 -33.21
CA ARG A 736 -33.35 11.64 -32.36
C ARG A 736 -32.14 11.14 -33.16
N TYR A 737 -32.36 10.46 -34.30
CA TYR A 737 -31.28 10.07 -35.19
C TYR A 737 -30.50 11.28 -35.73
N TRP A 738 -31.21 12.35 -36.14
CA TRP A 738 -30.58 13.58 -36.59
C TRP A 738 -29.82 14.31 -35.47
N GLU A 739 -30.37 14.35 -34.26
CA GLU A 739 -29.71 14.91 -33.07
C GLU A 739 -28.38 14.20 -32.77
N VAL A 740 -28.35 12.86 -32.82
CA VAL A 740 -27.13 12.07 -32.61
C VAL A 740 -26.15 12.21 -33.80
N LYS A 741 -26.67 12.33 -35.02
CA LYS A 741 -25.87 12.42 -36.24
C LYS A 741 -25.18 13.77 -36.39
N GLU A 742 -25.89 14.86 -36.16
CA GLU A 742 -25.30 16.21 -36.16
C GLU A 742 -24.31 16.35 -35.00
N GLY A 743 -24.55 15.61 -33.91
CA GLY A 743 -23.75 15.66 -32.70
C GLY A 743 -23.95 17.00 -32.00
N GLN A 744 -23.76 17.03 -30.68
CA GLN A 744 -23.61 18.32 -30.02
C GLN A 744 -22.33 18.95 -30.56
N SER A 745 -22.42 19.89 -31.50
CA SER A 745 -21.29 20.61 -32.11
C SER A 745 -20.39 21.32 -31.07
N GLY A 746 -20.84 21.50 -29.83
CA GLY A 746 -20.03 21.95 -28.69
C GLY A 746 -19.29 20.84 -27.91
N GLY A 747 -19.63 19.57 -28.09
CA GLY A 747 -19.12 18.42 -27.33
C GLY A 747 -17.64 18.11 -27.58
N GLN A 748 -17.18 18.19 -28.82
CA GLN A 748 -15.76 17.98 -29.19
C GLN A 748 -14.85 19.02 -28.52
N SER A 749 -15.26 20.30 -28.51
CA SER A 749 -14.52 21.36 -27.82
C SER A 749 -14.50 21.22 -26.29
N ARG A 750 -15.53 20.60 -25.71
CA ARG A 750 -15.62 20.29 -24.28
C ARG A 750 -14.73 19.11 -23.90
N GLY A 751 -14.70 18.06 -24.74
CA GLY A 751 -13.85 16.89 -24.55
C GLY A 751 -12.37 17.25 -24.45
N ILE A 752 -11.86 18.01 -25.43
CA ILE A 752 -10.46 18.47 -25.44
C ILE A 752 -10.12 19.30 -24.19
N LYS A 753 -11.02 20.21 -23.76
CA LYS A 753 -10.81 21.00 -22.54
C LYS A 753 -10.74 20.13 -21.29
N SER A 754 -11.67 19.18 -21.13
CA SER A 754 -11.66 18.25 -19.99
C SER A 754 -10.38 17.41 -19.96
N VAL A 755 -9.91 16.94 -21.12
CA VAL A 755 -8.65 16.19 -21.22
C VAL A 755 -7.45 17.08 -20.90
N ALA A 756 -7.47 18.35 -21.30
CA ALA A 756 -6.42 19.31 -20.96
C ALA A 756 -6.34 19.56 -19.44
N ASP A 757 -7.48 19.80 -18.78
CA ASP A 757 -7.55 20.00 -17.33
C ASP A 757 -7.04 18.77 -16.56
N ILE A 758 -7.42 17.57 -17.00
CA ILE A 758 -6.93 16.32 -16.43
C ILE A 758 -5.43 16.14 -16.70
N GLY A 759 -4.95 16.50 -17.89
CA GLY A 759 -3.53 16.50 -18.22
C GLY A 759 -2.71 17.44 -17.34
N GLU A 760 -3.27 18.59 -16.93
CA GLU A 760 -2.65 19.46 -15.93
C GLU A 760 -2.62 18.79 -14.55
N ILE A 761 -3.71 18.17 -14.11
CA ILE A 761 -3.74 17.43 -12.83
C ILE A 761 -2.66 16.35 -12.80
N VAL A 762 -2.51 15.56 -13.86
CA VAL A 762 -1.47 14.52 -13.97
C VAL A 762 -0.07 15.14 -13.79
N LYS A 763 0.20 16.29 -14.43
CA LYS A 763 1.48 17.00 -14.27
C LYS A 763 1.68 17.48 -12.83
N TRP A 764 0.68 18.10 -12.22
CA TRP A 764 0.74 18.57 -10.84
C TRP A 764 1.00 17.45 -9.84
N VAL A 765 0.30 16.32 -9.99
CA VAL A 765 0.52 15.12 -9.16
C VAL A 765 1.94 14.58 -9.37
N GLY A 766 2.40 14.50 -10.62
CA GLY A 766 3.76 14.06 -10.93
C GLY A 766 4.83 14.93 -10.27
N VAL A 767 4.67 16.26 -10.31
CA VAL A 767 5.57 17.20 -9.62
C VAL A 767 5.53 17.01 -8.10
N ARG A 768 4.34 16.90 -7.52
CA ARG A 768 4.18 16.69 -6.06
C ARG A 768 4.79 15.38 -5.58
N ILE A 769 4.68 14.31 -6.35
CA ILE A 769 5.32 13.03 -6.03
C ILE A 769 6.84 13.16 -6.12
N ALA A 770 7.36 13.84 -7.15
CA ALA A 770 8.79 14.11 -7.29
C ALA A 770 9.34 14.98 -6.15
N GLU A 771 8.54 15.89 -5.60
CA GLU A 771 8.90 16.73 -4.44
C GLU A 771 8.62 16.05 -3.09
N GLY A 772 8.00 14.85 -3.08
CA GLY A 772 7.73 14.09 -1.86
C GLY A 772 6.55 14.59 -1.02
N TRP A 773 5.51 15.15 -1.67
CA TRP A 773 4.30 15.72 -1.04
C TRP A 773 4.59 16.78 0.05
N GLN A 774 5.74 17.46 -0.03
CA GLN A 774 6.08 18.60 0.85
C GLN A 774 5.26 19.85 0.56
#